data_AF-A0A6A5UKX1-F1
#
_entry.id   AF-A0A6A5UKX1-F1
#
_cell.length_a   1.000
_cell.length_b   1.000
_cell.length_c   1.000
_cell.angle_alpha   90.00
_cell.angle_beta   90.00
_cell.angle_gamma   90.00
#
_symmetry.space_group_name_H-M   'P 1'
#
loop_
_entity.id
_entity.type
_entity.pdbx_description
1 polymer ?
#
loop_
_entity_poly.entity_id
_entity_poly.type
_entity_poly.pdbx_seq_one_letter_code
_entity_poly.pdbx_strand_id
1 'polypeptide(L)'
;MEDNVPTVGSPSSDHMDLATVPGLDFSSIPPISVLNAHFKGEEEDRVKATLRRHGAQLTADVSKVKVFVGKVGTRKRAEFELRARKFEIDEVVELKRVASPIKQDGIPHKRVKVRRSVFKPIQIEDEGSTTEEEVDEVSETEDEAPKTRDTPISSPVLPDEQPVPIATPIFEDTSTDDIIRVVRIDWLNECLSAGRLVPLGENLVYRGKVKKRPPASLGTDYASIKATFTSSHKAASQTQVATRPSTAPHILDRAKEDASIAPVKRQPYHHHGNDGHGSRRFEGRTFTSSASQPTFTHQTAHLLQQTTSEYEGEDTDIPPPPDWVARGLKYACQRFTPANPPNEVFIEQLKKIRTARTLIDDAIGVRAYSSIIAAIAAYPFKLSHPRELARLPGCDEKTAALFVEWKNTGSIQAVEDYEADEVMGVLRAFYDIWGVGAKTARNFYYGKGWRDLDDIVEYGWNGLDRVQQIGLKYYDEFLEPIPRAEVEGIAEVVRQHAVRLRDERVSVTIVGGYRRGKTASGDVDLIVSHPCLAATAHLVRDLVDSLEAEDWITHTLTLSLHNTSRGQTTLPFRTTKASGAGFDTLDKALVVWQDPAWPTRAADLAANPKANNPNIHRRVDIIVSPWRTVGCAVMGWSGGTTFQRDLRRYAKYAKGWKFDSSGVRSRESGEVVELEGSEGVDGPPEEAERRVFEGLGLEYVPPEMRCTN
;
A
#
# COMPACT_ATOMS: atom_id res chain seq x y z
N MET A 1 36.68 -48.74 -40.36
CA MET A 1 36.23 -47.95 -41.51
C MET A 1 35.12 -47.08 -40.97
N GLU A 2 35.48 -45.87 -40.54
CA GLU A 2 35.31 -44.64 -41.36
C GLU A 2 33.80 -44.34 -41.45
N ASP A 3 33.24 -43.24 -40.94
CA ASP A 3 33.74 -41.87 -40.90
C ASP A 3 33.07 -41.01 -39.81
N ASN A 4 33.78 -39.94 -39.50
CA ASN A 4 33.48 -38.86 -38.58
C ASN A 4 32.84 -37.67 -39.37
N VAL A 5 32.43 -36.59 -38.67
CA VAL A 5 32.08 -35.22 -39.19
C VAL A 5 30.53 -34.97 -39.33
N PRO A 6 29.97 -33.77 -39.03
CA PRO A 6 29.31 -33.46 -37.75
C PRO A 6 27.88 -32.88 -37.94
N THR A 7 27.10 -32.72 -36.87
CA THR A 7 25.77 -32.06 -36.93
C THR A 7 25.84 -30.63 -36.39
N VAL A 8 25.48 -29.69 -37.26
CA VAL A 8 25.36 -28.25 -37.03
C VAL A 8 24.07 -27.97 -36.25
N GLY A 9 24.18 -27.35 -35.07
CA GLY A 9 23.05 -26.84 -34.29
C GLY A 9 22.66 -25.41 -34.68
N SER A 10 21.37 -25.09 -34.59
CA SER A 10 20.82 -23.72 -34.67
C SER A 10 20.22 -23.34 -33.30
N PRO A 11 20.16 -22.04 -32.93
CA PRO A 11 20.44 -21.60 -31.56
C PRO A 11 19.20 -21.41 -30.67
N SER A 12 19.37 -21.74 -29.39
CA SER A 12 18.52 -21.41 -28.25
C SER A 12 18.76 -19.97 -27.76
N SER A 13 17.69 -19.24 -27.46
CA SER A 13 17.68 -17.82 -27.04
C SER A 13 18.03 -17.55 -25.57
N ASP A 14 18.81 -18.43 -24.94
CA ASP A 14 19.21 -18.30 -23.53
C ASP A 14 20.70 -18.59 -23.36
N HIS A 15 21.53 -17.97 -24.19
CA HIS A 15 22.97 -17.87 -23.96
C HIS A 15 23.47 -16.56 -24.57
N MET A 16 23.66 -15.53 -23.75
CA MET A 16 24.63 -14.49 -24.10
C MET A 16 26.02 -15.04 -23.77
N ASP A 17 26.42 -16.03 -24.56
CA ASP A 17 27.81 -16.46 -24.61
C ASP A 17 28.65 -15.30 -25.12
N LEU A 18 29.83 -15.18 -24.53
CA LEU A 18 30.76 -14.06 -24.65
C LEU A 18 31.49 -14.06 -26.03
N ALA A 19 30.80 -14.36 -27.12
CA ALA A 19 31.36 -14.35 -28.47
C ALA A 19 31.36 -12.92 -29.06
N THR A 20 32.50 -12.49 -29.61
CA THR A 20 32.61 -11.23 -30.36
C THR A 20 31.81 -11.36 -31.67
N VAL A 21 30.77 -10.56 -31.84
CA VAL A 21 30.02 -10.45 -33.11
C VAL A 21 30.89 -9.72 -34.14
N PRO A 22 31.35 -10.37 -35.23
CA PRO A 22 32.21 -9.73 -36.23
C PRO A 22 31.44 -8.63 -36.96
N GLY A 23 32.04 -7.44 -37.09
CA GLY A 23 31.46 -6.30 -37.83
C GLY A 23 30.67 -5.29 -36.99
N LEU A 24 30.39 -5.60 -35.72
CA LEU A 24 29.75 -4.66 -34.79
C LEU A 24 30.80 -3.84 -34.02
N ASP A 25 30.83 -2.54 -34.27
CA ASP A 25 31.72 -1.58 -33.61
C ASP A 25 30.94 -0.36 -33.09
N PHE A 26 31.06 -0.12 -31.79
CA PHE A 26 30.50 1.03 -31.06
C PHE A 26 31.52 2.14 -30.82
N SER A 27 32.75 2.05 -31.34
CA SER A 27 33.82 3.06 -31.16
C SER A 27 33.44 4.45 -31.69
N SER A 28 32.55 4.49 -32.68
CA SER A 28 32.00 5.69 -33.30
C SER A 28 30.89 6.37 -32.50
N ILE A 29 30.43 5.75 -31.41
CA ILE A 29 29.37 6.30 -30.54
C ILE A 29 29.99 7.29 -29.54
N PRO A 30 29.30 8.43 -29.27
CA PRO A 30 29.70 9.35 -28.21
C PRO A 30 29.80 8.65 -26.83
N PRO A 31 30.46 9.27 -25.83
CA PRO A 31 30.65 8.66 -24.52
C PRO A 31 29.33 8.17 -23.92
N ILE A 32 29.30 6.88 -23.60
CA ILE A 32 28.09 6.14 -23.23
C ILE A 32 28.14 5.77 -21.74
N SER A 33 26.98 5.77 -21.10
CA SER A 33 26.81 5.22 -19.76
C SER A 33 25.55 4.36 -19.67
N VAL A 34 25.55 3.41 -18.76
CA VAL A 34 24.41 2.53 -18.51
C VAL A 34 23.59 3.10 -17.37
N LEU A 35 22.27 3.22 -17.54
CA LEU A 35 21.36 3.58 -16.46
C LEU A 35 21.08 2.35 -15.62
N ASN A 36 21.64 2.31 -14.43
CA ASN A 36 21.60 1.15 -13.53
C ASN A 36 20.19 0.76 -13.04
N ALA A 37 19.18 1.62 -13.22
CA ALA A 37 17.83 1.33 -12.77
C ALA A 37 17.24 0.08 -13.48
N HIS A 38 16.53 -0.74 -12.72
CA HIS A 38 15.77 -1.91 -13.19
C HIS A 38 16.57 -3.07 -13.78
N PHE A 39 17.91 -3.03 -13.68
CA PHE A 39 18.75 -4.21 -13.89
C PHE A 39 18.74 -5.11 -12.65
N LYS A 40 18.64 -6.43 -12.85
CA LYS A 40 18.64 -7.44 -11.79
C LYS A 40 19.92 -8.27 -11.85
N GLY A 41 20.48 -8.64 -10.68
CA GLY A 41 21.66 -9.52 -10.63
C GLY A 41 22.88 -8.96 -11.35
N GLU A 42 23.46 -9.73 -12.26
CA GLU A 42 24.66 -9.37 -13.06
C GLU A 42 24.33 -8.77 -14.43
N GLU A 43 23.05 -8.43 -14.69
CA GLU A 43 22.62 -7.91 -16.00
C GLU A 43 23.34 -6.60 -16.38
N GLU A 44 23.50 -5.66 -15.42
CA GLU A 44 24.19 -4.39 -15.65
C GLU A 44 25.64 -4.63 -16.07
N ASP A 45 26.35 -5.52 -15.36
CA ASP A 45 27.73 -5.86 -15.62
C ASP A 45 27.90 -6.55 -16.97
N ARG A 46 26.94 -7.40 -17.35
CA ARG A 46 26.89 -8.01 -18.69
C ARG A 46 26.72 -6.97 -19.78
N VAL A 47 25.80 -6.01 -19.62
CA VAL A 47 25.58 -4.93 -20.60
C VAL A 47 26.83 -4.07 -20.76
N LYS A 48 27.47 -3.68 -19.64
CA LYS A 48 28.73 -2.94 -19.66
C LYS A 48 29.85 -3.74 -20.32
N ALA A 49 29.97 -5.05 -20.03
CA ALA A 49 30.97 -5.92 -20.64
C ALA A 49 30.77 -6.04 -22.16
N THR A 50 29.53 -6.19 -22.62
CA THR A 50 29.19 -6.25 -24.06
C THR A 50 29.54 -4.95 -24.77
N LEU A 51 29.17 -3.79 -24.21
CA LEU A 51 29.51 -2.48 -24.76
C LEU A 51 31.04 -2.28 -24.84
N ARG A 52 31.80 -2.64 -23.78
CA ARG A 52 33.28 -2.56 -23.80
C ARG A 52 33.90 -3.46 -24.86
N ARG A 53 33.41 -4.69 -25.00
CA ARG A 53 33.94 -5.66 -25.96
C ARG A 53 33.84 -5.16 -27.40
N HIS A 54 32.75 -4.46 -27.71
CA HIS A 54 32.49 -3.90 -29.03
C HIS A 54 32.97 -2.44 -29.17
N GLY A 55 33.95 -2.02 -28.37
CA GLY A 55 34.67 -0.76 -28.58
C GLY A 55 33.96 0.51 -28.07
N ALA A 56 32.86 0.40 -27.32
CA ALA A 56 32.13 1.57 -26.84
C ALA A 56 32.92 2.37 -25.79
N GLN A 57 32.84 3.70 -25.86
CA GLN A 57 33.50 4.62 -24.92
C GLN A 57 32.72 4.76 -23.62
N LEU A 58 32.75 3.74 -22.76
CA LEU A 58 32.08 3.75 -21.46
C LEU A 58 32.76 4.71 -20.47
N THR A 59 32.02 5.70 -19.98
CA THR A 59 32.51 6.65 -18.98
C THR A 59 31.74 6.53 -17.66
N ALA A 60 32.47 6.49 -16.55
CA ALA A 60 31.92 6.62 -15.20
C ALA A 60 31.71 8.10 -14.81
N ASP A 61 32.37 9.02 -15.52
CA ASP A 61 32.20 10.45 -15.36
C ASP A 61 30.90 10.88 -16.05
N VAL A 62 29.86 11.07 -15.25
CA VAL A 62 28.52 11.48 -15.68
C VAL A 62 28.56 12.78 -16.47
N SER A 63 29.49 13.70 -16.16
CA SER A 63 29.61 14.98 -16.86
C SER A 63 30.00 14.82 -18.33
N LYS A 64 30.60 13.70 -18.74
CA LYS A 64 31.04 13.47 -20.13
C LYS A 64 30.05 12.65 -20.96
N VAL A 65 29.00 12.11 -20.34
CA VAL A 65 28.03 11.22 -21.01
C VAL A 65 27.19 11.98 -22.02
N LYS A 66 27.03 11.42 -23.22
CA LYS A 66 26.13 11.91 -24.28
C LYS A 66 25.04 10.91 -24.65
N VAL A 67 25.27 9.63 -24.40
CA VAL A 67 24.29 8.56 -24.64
C VAL A 67 24.10 7.75 -23.36
N PHE A 68 22.85 7.60 -22.94
CA PHE A 68 22.47 6.68 -21.88
C PHE A 68 21.75 5.48 -22.49
N VAL A 69 22.14 4.27 -22.08
CA VAL A 69 21.43 3.03 -22.42
C VAL A 69 20.88 2.40 -21.15
N GLY A 70 19.61 2.01 -21.15
CA GLY A 70 19.00 1.38 -19.99
C GLY A 70 17.63 0.78 -20.27
N LYS A 71 17.05 0.15 -19.25
CA LYS A 71 15.66 -0.32 -19.26
C LYS A 71 14.72 0.86 -18.98
N VAL A 72 14.65 1.86 -19.86
CA VAL A 72 13.82 3.07 -19.70
C VAL A 72 12.86 3.17 -20.87
N GLY A 73 11.56 3.12 -20.62
CA GLY A 73 10.51 3.00 -21.64
C GLY A 73 9.73 4.28 -21.88
N THR A 74 9.73 5.22 -20.94
CA THR A 74 8.97 6.48 -21.04
C THR A 74 9.84 7.73 -21.02
N ARG A 75 9.37 8.78 -21.69
CA ARG A 75 10.02 10.10 -21.71
C ARG A 75 10.20 10.68 -20.30
N LYS A 76 9.15 10.60 -19.47
CA LYS A 76 9.15 11.10 -18.07
C LYS A 76 10.20 10.39 -17.22
N ARG A 77 10.32 9.06 -17.34
CA ARG A 77 11.34 8.29 -16.63
C ARG A 77 12.76 8.65 -17.08
N ALA A 78 12.97 8.85 -18.38
CA ALA A 78 14.25 9.33 -18.90
C ALA A 78 14.61 10.71 -18.33
N GLU A 79 13.66 11.65 -18.27
CA GLU A 79 13.86 12.96 -17.65
C GLU A 79 14.17 12.86 -16.15
N PHE A 80 13.50 11.96 -15.43
CA PHE A 80 13.79 11.68 -14.02
C PHE A 80 15.22 11.16 -13.81
N GLU A 81 15.65 10.15 -14.57
CA GLU A 81 17.00 9.57 -14.48
C GLU A 81 18.09 10.63 -14.75
N LEU A 82 17.84 11.55 -15.69
CA LEU A 82 18.74 12.65 -15.99
C LEU A 82 18.76 13.70 -14.85
N ARG A 83 17.59 14.04 -14.28
CA ARG A 83 17.49 14.98 -13.14
C ARG A 83 18.14 14.42 -11.88
N ALA A 84 17.96 13.13 -11.57
CA ALA A 84 18.60 12.45 -10.46
C ALA A 84 20.15 12.50 -10.55
N ARG A 85 20.66 12.62 -11.78
CA ARG A 85 22.09 12.81 -12.09
C ARG A 85 22.50 14.28 -12.27
N LYS A 86 21.64 15.21 -11.85
CA LYS A 86 21.85 16.67 -11.85
C LYS A 86 22.08 17.28 -13.24
N PHE A 87 21.49 16.69 -14.28
CA PHE A 87 21.40 17.36 -15.58
C PHE A 87 20.25 18.37 -15.58
N GLU A 88 20.52 19.58 -16.07
CA GLU A 88 19.49 20.55 -16.44
C GLU A 88 19.38 20.57 -17.97
N ILE A 89 18.18 20.31 -18.49
CA ILE A 89 17.96 20.08 -19.93
C ILE A 89 16.83 20.99 -20.41
N ASP A 90 17.05 21.67 -21.55
CA ASP A 90 16.04 22.39 -22.32
C ASP A 90 15.20 21.41 -23.14
N GLU A 91 13.88 21.63 -23.13
CA GLU A 91 12.97 20.87 -23.97
C GLU A 91 13.25 21.14 -25.45
N VAL A 92 13.54 20.07 -26.20
CA VAL A 92 13.52 20.12 -27.66
C VAL A 92 12.10 19.76 -28.10
N VAL A 93 11.32 20.76 -28.52
CA VAL A 93 10.07 20.55 -29.25
C VAL A 93 10.41 19.87 -30.58
N GLU A 94 9.95 18.65 -30.81
CA GLU A 94 10.05 18.05 -32.14
C GLU A 94 9.18 18.82 -33.14
N LEU A 95 9.79 19.25 -34.25
CA LEU A 95 9.09 19.76 -35.42
C LEU A 95 8.12 18.68 -35.94
N LYS A 96 6.83 19.05 -36.04
CA LYS A 96 5.77 18.27 -36.71
C LYS A 96 6.31 17.63 -38.00
N ARG A 97 6.21 16.29 -38.10
CA ARG A 97 6.48 15.57 -39.35
C ARG A 97 5.55 16.10 -40.45
N VAL A 98 6.15 16.55 -41.54
CA VAL A 98 5.47 16.86 -42.81
C VAL A 98 5.01 15.54 -43.43
N ALA A 99 3.72 15.48 -43.77
CA ALA A 99 3.10 14.37 -44.46
C ALA A 99 3.67 14.16 -45.87
N SER A 100 3.75 12.91 -46.33
CA SER A 100 3.84 12.52 -47.74
C SER A 100 3.57 10.99 -47.86
N PRO A 101 3.17 10.48 -49.04
CA PRO A 101 1.85 10.66 -49.64
C PRO A 101 1.11 9.31 -49.82
N ILE A 102 -0.18 9.44 -50.14
CA ILE A 102 -1.16 8.39 -50.44
C ILE A 102 -0.63 7.32 -51.42
N LYS A 103 -0.83 6.04 -51.10
CA LYS A 103 -1.07 4.97 -52.09
C LYS A 103 -2.23 4.07 -51.63
N GLN A 104 -3.07 3.78 -52.61
CA GLN A 104 -4.40 3.18 -52.54
C GLN A 104 -4.42 1.67 -52.24
N ASP A 105 -5.54 1.28 -51.64
CA ASP A 105 -6.29 0.02 -51.71
C ASP A 105 -5.59 -1.34 -51.55
N GLY A 106 -5.91 -1.98 -50.42
CA GLY A 106 -5.70 -3.40 -50.14
C GLY A 106 -6.51 -3.86 -48.90
N ILE A 107 -7.73 -4.32 -49.17
CA ILE A 107 -8.68 -5.17 -48.39
C ILE A 107 -8.34 -5.47 -46.90
N PRO A 108 -9.26 -5.20 -45.94
CA PRO A 108 -9.03 -5.42 -44.51
C PRO A 108 -9.17 -6.90 -44.11
N HIS A 109 -8.11 -7.49 -43.56
CA HIS A 109 -8.21 -8.77 -42.85
C HIS A 109 -8.84 -8.57 -41.46
N LYS A 110 -10.08 -9.07 -41.33
CA LYS A 110 -10.83 -9.42 -40.12
C LYS A 110 -9.98 -9.52 -38.83
N ARG A 111 -10.15 -8.58 -37.91
CA ARG A 111 -9.96 -8.83 -36.47
C ARG A 111 -11.07 -9.77 -35.99
N VAL A 112 -10.68 -10.94 -35.50
CA VAL A 112 -11.59 -11.92 -34.89
C VAL A 112 -12.18 -11.33 -33.61
N LYS A 113 -13.51 -11.39 -33.58
CA LYS A 113 -14.41 -10.95 -32.51
C LYS A 113 -14.43 -12.05 -31.44
N VAL A 114 -13.95 -11.78 -30.23
CA VAL A 114 -14.27 -12.64 -29.08
C VAL A 114 -15.58 -12.15 -28.47
N ARG A 115 -16.54 -13.07 -28.41
CA ARG A 115 -17.89 -12.87 -27.91
C ARG A 115 -17.88 -12.58 -26.41
N ARG A 116 -18.81 -11.70 -26.03
CA ARG A 116 -19.43 -11.53 -24.71
C ARG A 116 -19.53 -12.88 -23.99
N SER A 117 -18.68 -13.07 -22.98
CA SER A 117 -18.75 -14.22 -22.06
C SER A 117 -19.53 -13.79 -20.83
N VAL A 118 -20.54 -14.57 -20.49
CA VAL A 118 -21.31 -14.49 -19.24
C VAL A 118 -20.33 -14.53 -18.07
N PHE A 119 -20.42 -13.53 -17.18
CA PHE A 119 -19.57 -13.40 -16.01
C PHE A 119 -19.81 -14.57 -15.04
N LYS A 120 -18.77 -15.33 -14.75
CA LYS A 120 -18.65 -16.05 -13.48
C LYS A 120 -17.99 -15.10 -12.48
N PRO A 121 -18.51 -14.95 -11.25
CA PRO A 121 -17.83 -14.17 -10.24
C PRO A 121 -16.46 -14.81 -9.95
N ILE A 122 -15.41 -13.99 -10.05
CA ILE A 122 -14.06 -14.35 -9.62
C ILE A 122 -14.11 -14.37 -8.08
N GLN A 123 -13.82 -15.52 -7.47
CA GLN A 123 -13.53 -15.57 -6.04
C GLN A 123 -12.13 -14.99 -5.85
N ILE A 124 -12.06 -13.79 -5.30
CA ILE A 124 -10.83 -13.12 -4.90
C ILE A 124 -10.73 -13.25 -3.39
N GLU A 125 -9.56 -13.65 -2.90
CA GLU A 125 -9.22 -13.61 -1.48
C GLU A 125 -9.24 -12.14 -1.03
N ASP A 126 -10.15 -11.86 -0.09
CA ASP A 126 -10.49 -10.53 0.41
C ASP A 126 -9.36 -9.96 1.29
N GLU A 127 -8.34 -9.34 0.67
CA GLU A 127 -7.48 -8.36 1.35
C GLU A 127 -8.01 -6.95 1.08
N GLY A 128 -9.12 -6.62 1.76
CA GLY A 128 -9.72 -5.30 1.74
C GLY A 128 -8.77 -4.22 2.27
N SER A 129 -8.59 -3.16 1.48
CA SER A 129 -7.94 -1.92 1.87
C SER A 129 -8.85 -1.16 2.85
N THR A 130 -8.77 -1.50 4.13
CA THR A 130 -9.04 -0.57 5.23
C THR A 130 -7.90 -0.71 6.21
N THR A 131 -7.22 0.41 6.45
CA THR A 131 -5.99 0.49 7.25
C THR A 131 -6.15 -0.13 8.64
N GLU A 132 -5.15 -0.94 9.02
CA GLU A 132 -4.90 -1.59 10.31
C GLU A 132 -5.78 -2.81 10.67
N GLU A 133 -5.38 -4.01 10.22
CA GLU A 133 -5.67 -5.24 10.95
C GLU A 133 -4.43 -6.13 11.13
N GLU A 134 -4.39 -6.77 12.31
CA GLU A 134 -3.34 -7.62 12.83
C GLU A 134 -3.61 -9.09 12.48
N VAL A 135 -2.52 -9.81 12.22
CA VAL A 135 -2.53 -11.23 11.86
C VAL A 135 -2.15 -12.06 13.10
N ASP A 136 -2.99 -13.04 13.44
CA ASP A 136 -2.63 -14.17 14.32
C ASP A 136 -2.04 -15.31 13.46
N GLU A 137 -1.09 -16.05 14.04
CA GLU A 137 0.03 -16.81 13.47
C GLU A 137 -0.22 -18.21 12.80
N VAL A 138 0.62 -18.50 11.78
CA VAL A 138 1.30 -19.73 11.22
C VAL A 138 0.58 -21.07 10.92
N SER A 139 0.75 -21.58 9.66
CA SER A 139 1.36 -22.91 9.35
C SER A 139 1.65 -23.08 7.85
N GLU A 140 2.91 -23.39 7.52
CA GLU A 140 3.47 -23.68 6.19
C GLU A 140 3.20 -25.14 5.73
N THR A 141 3.14 -25.38 4.41
CA THR A 141 3.77 -26.55 3.74
C THR A 141 3.81 -26.36 2.22
N GLU A 142 4.96 -26.70 1.64
CA GLU A 142 5.34 -26.75 0.23
C GLU A 142 4.74 -27.97 -0.51
N ASP A 143 4.58 -27.91 -1.84
CA ASP A 143 5.11 -28.96 -2.74
C ASP A 143 5.05 -28.60 -4.24
N GLU A 144 5.99 -29.19 -4.99
CA GLU A 144 6.43 -28.87 -6.35
C GLU A 144 5.80 -29.72 -7.48
N ALA A 145 6.05 -29.25 -8.72
CA ALA A 145 6.39 -30.02 -9.94
C ALA A 145 5.32 -30.42 -11.01
N PRO A 146 5.74 -30.55 -12.31
CA PRO A 146 4.94 -30.19 -13.49
C PRO A 146 4.64 -31.36 -14.47
N LYS A 147 3.85 -31.11 -15.52
CA LYS A 147 3.66 -32.04 -16.66
C LYS A 147 3.62 -31.36 -18.04
N THR A 148 4.41 -31.92 -18.94
CA THR A 148 4.60 -31.68 -20.37
C THR A 148 3.60 -32.46 -21.25
N ARG A 149 3.39 -32.03 -22.52
CA ARG A 149 3.33 -32.87 -23.76
C ARG A 149 2.93 -32.10 -25.05
N ASP A 150 3.86 -32.13 -26.02
CA ASP A 150 3.79 -32.50 -27.46
C ASP A 150 2.88 -31.79 -28.50
N THR A 151 3.54 -31.03 -29.41
CA THR A 151 3.66 -31.09 -30.92
C THR A 151 2.49 -31.59 -31.81
N PRO A 152 2.40 -31.25 -33.14
CA PRO A 152 3.50 -30.96 -34.09
C PRO A 152 3.32 -29.82 -35.13
N ILE A 153 4.38 -29.70 -35.94
CA ILE A 153 4.88 -28.65 -36.85
C ILE A 153 4.37 -28.82 -38.30
N SER A 154 4.35 -27.72 -39.07
CA SER A 154 4.66 -27.74 -40.51
C SER A 154 5.38 -26.44 -40.94
N SER A 155 6.49 -26.59 -41.66
CA SER A 155 7.39 -25.55 -42.21
C SER A 155 7.20 -25.46 -43.76
N PRO A 156 8.09 -24.82 -44.55
CA PRO A 156 8.51 -23.41 -44.63
C PRO A 156 8.47 -22.86 -46.08
N VAL A 157 8.64 -21.54 -46.30
CA VAL A 157 9.10 -20.97 -47.59
C VAL A 157 9.93 -19.69 -47.34
N LEU A 158 11.13 -19.63 -47.92
CA LEU A 158 12.02 -18.48 -48.19
C LEU A 158 12.02 -18.24 -49.73
N PRO A 159 12.71 -17.22 -50.32
CA PRO A 159 13.41 -16.03 -49.79
C PRO A 159 12.99 -14.73 -50.53
N ASP A 160 13.54 -13.56 -50.18
CA ASP A 160 14.26 -12.75 -51.19
C ASP A 160 15.11 -11.63 -50.57
N GLU A 161 16.31 -11.45 -51.15
CA GLU A 161 17.32 -10.46 -50.82
C GLU A 161 17.01 -9.11 -51.47
N GLN A 162 17.16 -7.98 -50.76
CA GLN A 162 17.29 -6.65 -51.36
C GLN A 162 18.21 -5.71 -50.55
N PRO A 163 18.80 -4.68 -51.20
CA PRO A 163 20.20 -4.31 -51.02
C PRO A 163 20.47 -3.20 -49.98
N VAL A 164 21.74 -3.13 -49.59
CA VAL A 164 22.33 -2.26 -48.57
C VAL A 164 22.24 -0.77 -48.94
N PRO A 165 21.77 0.12 -48.06
CA PRO A 165 21.99 1.56 -48.18
C PRO A 165 23.23 2.01 -47.39
N ILE A 166 23.94 2.95 -48.00
CA ILE A 166 25.16 3.63 -47.57
C ILE A 166 24.97 4.30 -46.19
N ALA A 167 26.00 4.18 -45.34
CA ALA A 167 26.00 4.60 -43.94
C ALA A 167 25.93 6.13 -43.75
N THR A 168 24.79 6.63 -43.30
CA THR A 168 24.69 7.89 -42.54
C THR A 168 24.99 7.61 -41.06
N PRO A 169 25.88 8.37 -40.40
CA PRO A 169 26.24 8.11 -39.00
C PRO A 169 25.07 8.39 -38.06
N ILE A 170 24.75 7.40 -37.22
CA ILE A 170 23.55 7.33 -36.38
C ILE A 170 23.50 8.41 -35.27
N PHE A 171 24.66 8.99 -34.92
CA PHE A 171 24.83 9.96 -33.84
C PHE A 171 25.39 11.33 -34.29
N GLU A 172 25.24 11.71 -35.56
CA GLU A 172 25.68 13.04 -36.02
C GLU A 172 24.89 14.17 -35.36
N ASP A 173 25.60 15.06 -34.66
CA ASP A 173 25.09 16.35 -34.19
C ASP A 173 25.55 17.41 -35.20
N THR A 174 24.71 17.77 -36.19
CA THR A 174 25.02 18.81 -37.19
C THR A 174 24.97 20.24 -36.63
N SER A 175 24.80 20.38 -35.32
CA SER A 175 24.68 21.65 -34.58
C SER A 175 25.73 21.72 -33.49
N THR A 176 26.20 22.92 -33.14
CA THR A 176 27.09 23.18 -31.97
C THR A 176 26.43 22.91 -30.61
N ASP A 177 25.24 22.30 -30.61
CA ASP A 177 24.43 22.06 -29.42
C ASP A 177 24.86 20.79 -28.70
N ASP A 178 24.91 20.88 -27.37
CA ASP A 178 25.22 19.75 -26.51
C ASP A 178 23.97 18.88 -26.26
N ILE A 179 23.88 17.73 -26.93
CA ILE A 179 22.70 16.88 -26.95
C ILE A 179 22.92 15.60 -26.14
N ILE A 180 21.94 15.27 -25.30
CA ILE A 180 21.84 13.98 -24.60
C ILE A 180 20.74 13.13 -25.22
N ARG A 181 21.02 11.83 -25.35
CA ARG A 181 20.07 10.80 -25.82
C ARG A 181 19.92 9.70 -24.78
N VAL A 182 18.69 9.28 -24.50
CA VAL A 182 18.38 8.10 -23.68
C VAL A 182 17.76 7.04 -24.59
N VAL A 183 18.34 5.85 -24.60
CA VAL A 183 18.03 4.77 -25.53
C VAL A 183 17.68 3.50 -24.76
N ARG A 184 16.68 2.75 -25.23
CA ARG A 184 16.31 1.45 -24.66
C ARG A 184 17.43 0.43 -24.86
N ILE A 185 17.57 -0.48 -23.90
CA ILE A 185 18.46 -1.64 -24.04
C ILE A 185 18.11 -2.51 -25.26
N ASP A 186 16.85 -2.52 -25.71
CA ASP A 186 16.41 -3.28 -26.88
C ASP A 186 17.18 -2.89 -28.14
N TRP A 187 17.60 -1.63 -28.27
CA TRP A 187 18.46 -1.20 -29.37
C TRP A 187 19.82 -1.90 -29.36
N LEU A 188 20.40 -2.14 -28.17
CA LEU A 188 21.64 -2.89 -28.06
C LEU A 188 21.43 -4.35 -28.50
N ASN A 189 20.31 -4.95 -28.12
CA ASN A 189 19.94 -6.32 -28.52
C ASN A 189 19.72 -6.43 -30.04
N GLU A 190 19.08 -5.43 -30.64
CA GLU A 190 18.89 -5.33 -32.09
C GLU A 190 20.23 -5.17 -32.83
N CYS A 191 21.15 -4.34 -32.33
CA CYS A 191 22.50 -4.19 -32.91
C CYS A 191 23.29 -5.49 -32.84
N LEU A 192 23.21 -6.22 -31.72
CA LEU A 192 23.87 -7.51 -31.54
C LEU A 192 23.29 -8.56 -32.49
N SER A 193 21.97 -8.60 -32.65
CA SER A 193 21.28 -9.52 -33.55
C SER A 193 21.57 -9.22 -35.03
N ALA A 194 21.70 -7.94 -35.38
CA ALA A 194 21.98 -7.49 -36.74
C ALA A 194 23.48 -7.48 -37.09
N GLY A 195 24.37 -7.63 -36.11
CA GLY A 195 25.83 -7.55 -36.29
C GLY A 195 26.34 -6.18 -36.77
N ARG A 196 25.51 -5.13 -36.69
CA ARG A 196 25.81 -3.76 -37.11
C ARG A 196 25.00 -2.75 -36.30
N LEU A 197 25.41 -1.49 -36.32
CA LEU A 197 24.60 -0.43 -35.74
C LEU A 197 23.30 -0.24 -36.53
N VAL A 198 22.16 -0.33 -35.84
CA VAL A 198 20.85 -0.05 -36.42
C VAL A 198 20.40 1.38 -36.05
N PRO A 199 19.57 2.05 -36.89
CA PRO A 199 18.99 3.34 -36.54
C PRO A 199 18.23 3.29 -35.21
N LEU A 200 18.28 4.37 -34.42
CA LEU A 200 17.69 4.40 -33.07
C LEU A 200 16.15 4.23 -33.08
N GLY A 201 15.46 4.73 -34.12
CA GLY A 201 14.02 4.49 -34.32
C GLY A 201 13.15 4.70 -33.08
N GLU A 202 12.30 3.73 -32.78
CA GLU A 202 11.42 3.72 -31.59
C GLU A 202 12.17 3.47 -30.26
N ASN A 203 13.46 3.10 -30.33
CA ASN A 203 14.28 2.86 -29.14
C ASN A 203 14.90 4.15 -28.57
N LEU A 204 14.80 5.28 -29.27
CA LEU A 204 15.14 6.60 -28.71
C LEU A 204 13.97 7.10 -27.83
N VAL A 205 14.18 7.09 -26.52
CA VAL A 205 13.15 7.43 -25.53
C VAL A 205 13.14 8.93 -25.21
N TYR A 206 14.33 9.54 -25.22
CA TYR A 206 14.50 10.95 -24.92
C TYR A 206 15.67 11.55 -25.70
N ARG A 207 15.47 12.77 -26.21
CA ARG A 207 16.52 13.61 -26.80
C ARG A 207 16.34 15.03 -26.28
N GLY A 208 17.36 15.57 -25.62
CA GLY A 208 17.28 16.90 -25.00
C GLY A 208 18.59 17.69 -25.13
N LYS A 209 18.47 19.02 -25.11
CA LYS A 209 19.61 19.94 -25.18
C LYS A 209 20.06 20.28 -23.77
N VAL A 210 21.32 20.01 -23.43
CA VAL A 210 21.84 20.22 -22.08
C VAL A 210 22.09 21.71 -21.83
N LYS A 211 21.43 22.27 -20.81
CA LYS A 211 21.69 23.62 -20.30
C LYS A 211 22.91 23.64 -19.39
N LYS A 212 23.00 22.63 -18.51
CA LYS A 212 24.06 22.51 -17.52
C LYS A 212 24.37 21.06 -17.24
N ARG A 213 25.65 20.71 -17.35
CA ARG A 213 26.19 19.39 -16.99
C ARG A 213 26.52 19.34 -15.49
N PRO A 214 26.44 18.15 -14.86
CA PRO A 214 26.88 17.97 -13.48
C PRO A 214 28.38 18.30 -13.33
N PRO A 215 28.82 18.83 -12.17
CA PRO A 215 30.23 19.14 -11.92
C PRO A 215 31.10 17.88 -11.96
N ALA A 216 32.33 18.00 -12.49
CA ALA A 216 33.25 16.89 -12.82
C ALA A 216 33.82 16.10 -11.61
N SER A 217 33.26 16.26 -10.42
CA SER A 217 33.64 15.53 -9.22
C SER A 217 32.43 15.14 -8.38
N LEU A 218 31.68 14.16 -8.87
CA LEU A 218 30.86 13.26 -8.06
C LEU A 218 31.16 11.85 -8.52
N GLY A 219 32.37 11.38 -8.20
CA GLY A 219 32.67 9.95 -8.24
C GLY A 219 31.93 9.28 -7.10
N THR A 220 30.95 8.43 -7.45
CA THR A 220 30.42 7.34 -6.60
C THR A 220 30.00 7.70 -5.16
N ASP A 221 28.81 8.30 -4.99
CA ASP A 221 28.03 8.22 -3.73
C ASP A 221 26.69 7.48 -3.93
N TYR A 222 26.58 6.65 -4.97
CA TYR A 222 25.59 5.58 -5.02
C TYR A 222 26.32 4.25 -4.83
N ALA A 223 26.75 4.00 -3.60
CA ALA A 223 27.25 2.69 -3.21
C ALA A 223 26.08 1.70 -3.23
N SER A 224 26.18 0.71 -4.12
CA SER A 224 25.46 -0.55 -4.03
C SER A 224 25.63 -1.12 -2.61
N ILE A 225 24.52 -1.31 -1.89
CA ILE A 225 24.46 -1.98 -0.57
C ILE A 225 24.70 -3.48 -0.75
N LYS A 226 25.90 -3.83 -1.23
CA LYS A 226 26.37 -5.21 -1.38
C LYS A 226 27.82 -5.40 -0.91
N ALA A 227 28.53 -4.32 -0.56
CA ALA A 227 29.94 -4.37 -0.19
C ALA A 227 30.22 -4.28 1.33
N THR A 228 29.23 -4.50 2.19
CA THR A 228 29.43 -4.58 3.66
C THR A 228 29.55 -6.04 4.16
N PHE A 229 29.52 -7.03 3.26
CA PHE A 229 29.60 -8.45 3.62
C PHE A 229 30.68 -9.21 2.84
N THR A 230 31.93 -8.73 2.84
CA THR A 230 33.08 -9.56 2.44
C THR A 230 34.37 -9.07 3.11
N SER A 231 34.55 -9.40 4.38
CA SER A 231 35.86 -9.34 5.04
C SER A 231 36.45 -10.75 5.15
N SER A 232 37.23 -11.09 4.13
CA SER A 232 38.41 -11.95 4.10
C SER A 232 38.87 -12.62 5.40
N HIS A 233 38.97 -13.95 5.34
CA HIS A 233 39.73 -14.83 6.21
C HIS A 233 41.25 -14.55 6.15
N LYS A 234 41.92 -14.63 7.31
CA LYS A 234 43.32 -15.09 7.40
C LYS A 234 43.49 -16.10 8.53
N ALA A 235 44.19 -17.19 8.18
CA ALA A 235 44.66 -18.29 9.03
C ALA A 235 45.78 -17.82 10.00
N ALA A 236 46.28 -18.55 11.01
CA ALA A 236 46.27 -19.97 11.36
C ALA A 236 46.63 -20.11 12.86
N SER A 237 46.27 -21.20 13.54
CA SER A 237 47.22 -22.07 14.26
C SER A 237 46.54 -23.30 14.86
N GLN A 238 47.24 -24.42 14.72
CA GLN A 238 46.92 -25.77 15.16
C GLN A 238 46.86 -25.86 16.70
N THR A 239 46.13 -26.84 17.25
CA THR A 239 46.68 -28.01 17.98
C THR A 239 45.61 -28.71 18.85
N GLN A 240 45.46 -30.02 18.59
CA GLN A 240 45.09 -31.16 19.47
C GLN A 240 43.68 -31.39 20.04
N VAL A 241 43.03 -32.39 19.39
CA VAL A 241 42.34 -33.59 19.90
C VAL A 241 42.42 -33.88 21.41
N ALA A 242 41.27 -34.18 22.04
CA ALA A 242 41.13 -35.27 23.02
C ALA A 242 39.66 -35.69 23.27
N THR A 243 39.32 -36.90 22.80
CA THR A 243 38.52 -37.97 23.42
C THR A 243 37.21 -37.70 24.18
N ARG A 244 36.11 -38.25 23.63
CA ARG A 244 34.96 -38.79 24.38
C ARG A 244 35.38 -39.97 25.26
N PRO A 245 34.68 -40.20 26.38
CA PRO A 245 34.10 -41.53 26.56
C PRO A 245 32.63 -41.52 26.98
N SER A 246 32.03 -42.68 26.71
CA SER A 246 30.65 -43.12 26.92
C SER A 246 30.25 -43.25 28.39
N THR A 247 28.99 -42.97 28.70
CA THR A 247 27.96 -43.91 29.20
C THR A 247 26.85 -43.09 29.87
N ALA A 248 25.62 -43.26 29.39
CA ALA A 248 24.43 -42.85 30.13
C ALA A 248 24.08 -43.94 31.16
N PRO A 249 23.57 -43.56 32.34
CA PRO A 249 22.19 -43.95 32.59
C PRO A 249 21.29 -42.83 33.18
N HIS A 250 20.04 -42.91 32.74
CA HIS A 250 18.77 -42.63 33.41
C HIS A 250 18.48 -41.25 34.03
N ILE A 251 17.64 -40.50 33.31
CA ILE A 251 17.04 -39.18 33.59
C ILE A 251 16.05 -39.19 34.78
N LEU A 252 15.71 -40.34 35.35
CA LEU A 252 14.65 -40.46 36.36
C LEU A 252 15.10 -40.25 37.82
N ASP A 253 16.40 -40.33 38.12
CA ASP A 253 16.90 -40.11 39.49
C ASP A 253 17.25 -38.64 39.78
N ARG A 254 17.43 -37.82 38.74
CA ARG A 254 17.66 -36.37 38.89
C ARG A 254 16.37 -35.60 39.19
N ALA A 255 15.21 -36.17 38.85
CA ALA A 255 13.91 -35.52 39.01
C ALA A 255 13.30 -35.66 40.42
N LYS A 256 13.94 -36.42 41.33
CA LYS A 256 13.46 -36.61 42.72
C LYS A 256 14.22 -35.80 43.77
N GLU A 257 15.39 -35.25 43.45
CA GLU A 257 16.15 -34.40 44.38
C GLU A 257 15.78 -32.91 44.30
N ASP A 258 15.13 -32.46 43.23
CA ASP A 258 14.75 -31.03 43.06
C ASP A 258 13.37 -30.67 43.65
N ALA A 259 12.65 -31.62 44.27
CA ALA A 259 11.29 -31.41 44.77
C ALA A 259 11.19 -30.98 46.25
N SER A 260 12.31 -30.73 46.93
CA SER A 260 12.31 -30.20 48.29
C SER A 260 13.27 -29.02 48.41
N ILE A 261 12.74 -27.80 48.30
CA ILE A 261 13.06 -26.58 49.07
C ILE A 261 12.46 -25.37 48.30
N ALA A 262 11.60 -24.61 48.98
CA ALA A 262 11.20 -23.24 48.62
C ALA A 262 11.57 -22.31 49.80
N PRO A 263 11.51 -20.97 49.71
CA PRO A 263 11.28 -20.09 48.55
C PRO A 263 12.38 -18.99 48.39
N VAL A 264 12.25 -18.10 47.38
CA VAL A 264 12.56 -16.64 47.37
C VAL A 264 13.21 -16.13 46.06
N LYS A 265 12.64 -15.01 45.56
CA LYS A 265 13.10 -14.01 44.54
C LYS A 265 13.25 -14.47 43.08
N ARG A 266 12.23 -14.15 42.27
CA ARG A 266 12.29 -14.22 40.80
C ARG A 266 13.02 -13.00 40.22
N GLN A 267 14.15 -13.25 39.56
CA GLN A 267 14.73 -12.35 38.58
C GLN A 267 13.92 -12.39 37.26
N PRO A 268 13.88 -11.30 36.48
CA PRO A 268 13.13 -11.25 35.23
C PRO A 268 13.81 -12.13 34.16
N TYR A 269 13.02 -13.04 33.60
CA TYR A 269 13.38 -13.84 32.43
C TYR A 269 13.52 -12.96 31.19
N HIS A 270 14.65 -13.06 30.51
CA HIS A 270 14.81 -12.58 29.13
C HIS A 270 13.87 -13.38 28.22
N HIS A 271 12.92 -12.69 27.59
CA HIS A 271 12.20 -13.22 26.43
C HIS A 271 13.13 -13.17 25.21
N HIS A 272 13.41 -14.33 24.63
CA HIS A 272 13.90 -14.41 23.26
C HIS A 272 12.77 -13.97 22.33
N GLY A 273 12.84 -12.73 21.85
CA GLY A 273 11.97 -12.20 20.81
C GLY A 273 12.30 -12.84 19.46
N ASN A 274 11.26 -13.24 18.75
CA ASN A 274 11.32 -13.59 17.34
C ASN A 274 11.59 -12.29 16.56
N ASP A 275 12.84 -12.10 16.11
CA ASP A 275 13.24 -10.89 15.41
C ASP A 275 12.64 -10.85 14.00
N GLY A 276 11.53 -10.10 13.86
CA GLY A 276 10.96 -9.76 12.56
C GLY A 276 11.98 -9.01 11.70
N HIS A 277 12.28 -9.55 10.52
CA HIS A 277 13.27 -9.05 9.57
C HIS A 277 13.06 -7.59 9.08
N GLY A 278 11.92 -6.95 9.40
CA GLY A 278 11.62 -5.56 9.04
C GLY A 278 12.20 -4.51 9.99
N SER A 279 12.36 -4.81 11.28
CA SER A 279 12.67 -3.80 12.31
C SER A 279 14.13 -3.32 12.27
N ARG A 280 15.08 -4.21 11.96
CA ARG A 280 16.53 -3.89 11.94
C ARG A 280 16.92 -2.87 10.86
N ARG A 281 16.11 -2.69 9.81
CA ARG A 281 16.43 -1.78 8.68
C ARG A 281 16.23 -0.30 9.01
N PHE A 282 15.38 0.01 9.97
CA PHE A 282 15.14 1.38 10.43
C PHE A 282 15.76 1.63 11.81
N GLU A 283 16.53 0.67 12.32
CA GLU A 283 17.20 0.76 13.61
C GLU A 283 18.12 1.99 13.67
N GLY A 284 17.96 2.79 14.73
CA GLY A 284 18.70 4.04 14.91
C GLY A 284 18.03 5.29 14.34
N ARG A 285 16.91 5.18 13.63
CA ARG A 285 16.10 6.36 13.25
C ARG A 285 15.21 6.79 14.42
N THR A 286 15.06 8.10 14.64
CA THR A 286 14.32 8.69 15.78
C THR A 286 12.84 8.31 15.79
N PHE A 287 12.24 8.10 14.62
CA PHE A 287 10.85 7.66 14.49
C PHE A 287 10.65 6.15 14.69
N THR A 288 11.70 5.37 15.01
CA THR A 288 11.58 3.97 15.44
C THR A 288 11.57 3.87 16.97
N SER A 289 11.15 2.72 17.52
CA SER A 289 11.13 2.54 18.97
C SER A 289 12.46 1.92 19.34
N SER A 290 13.39 2.73 19.85
CA SER A 290 14.61 2.19 20.44
C SER A 290 14.26 1.50 21.76
N ALA A 291 14.37 0.18 21.79
CA ALA A 291 14.73 -0.48 23.03
C ALA A 291 16.20 -0.12 23.29
N SER A 292 16.46 0.59 24.40
CA SER A 292 17.78 0.93 24.94
C SER A 292 18.70 1.88 24.14
N GLN A 293 18.67 3.17 24.52
CA GLN A 293 19.85 4.03 24.59
C GLN A 293 19.78 4.80 25.93
N PRO A 294 20.63 4.49 26.94
CA PRO A 294 20.58 5.12 28.27
C PRO A 294 21.06 6.59 28.27
N THR A 295 21.64 7.06 27.17
CA THR A 295 22.18 8.42 27.01
C THR A 295 21.09 9.45 26.74
N PHE A 296 20.08 9.10 25.93
CA PHE A 296 18.94 9.97 25.66
C PHE A 296 18.06 10.11 26.89
N THR A 297 17.85 9.05 27.68
CA THR A 297 17.07 9.12 28.92
C THR A 297 17.69 10.05 29.97
N HIS A 298 19.03 10.15 30.03
CA HIS A 298 19.71 11.08 30.94
C HIS A 298 19.64 12.53 30.44
N GLN A 299 19.77 12.77 29.13
CA GLN A 299 19.57 14.10 28.55
C GLN A 299 18.11 14.55 28.60
N THR A 300 17.14 13.67 28.34
CA THR A 300 15.72 13.97 28.49
C THR A 300 15.33 14.11 29.94
N ALA A 301 15.88 13.32 30.87
CA ALA A 301 15.66 13.53 32.31
C ALA A 301 16.30 14.84 32.80
N HIS A 302 17.44 15.25 32.25
CA HIS A 302 18.07 16.54 32.54
C HIS A 302 17.32 17.73 31.92
N LEU A 303 16.78 17.59 30.70
CA LEU A 303 15.87 18.56 30.08
C LEU A 303 14.54 18.62 30.83
N LEU A 304 14.02 17.47 31.29
CA LEU A 304 12.85 17.39 32.16
C LEU A 304 13.15 18.08 33.49
N GLN A 305 14.32 17.87 34.11
CA GLN A 305 14.71 18.53 35.37
C GLN A 305 14.96 20.04 35.24
N GLN A 306 15.61 20.48 34.15
CA GLN A 306 15.84 21.90 33.89
C GLN A 306 14.52 22.63 33.59
N THR A 307 13.65 22.03 32.79
CA THR A 307 12.31 22.60 32.51
C THR A 307 11.36 22.42 33.71
N THR A 308 11.44 21.37 34.53
CA THR A 308 10.54 21.24 35.69
C THR A 308 10.77 22.31 36.75
N SER A 309 11.95 22.95 36.80
CA SER A 309 12.21 24.05 37.74
C SER A 309 11.34 25.30 37.47
N GLU A 310 10.88 25.50 36.23
CA GLU A 310 9.92 26.55 35.84
C GLU A 310 8.46 26.05 35.84
N TYR A 311 8.25 24.75 36.07
CA TYR A 311 6.95 24.08 36.12
C TYR A 311 6.61 23.50 37.50
N GLU A 312 7.37 23.83 38.56
CA GLU A 312 6.99 23.67 39.98
C GLU A 312 5.91 24.69 40.40
N GLY A 313 4.99 25.03 39.48
CA GLY A 313 3.79 25.80 39.81
C GLY A 313 2.89 24.98 40.73
N GLU A 314 2.24 25.65 41.68
CA GLU A 314 1.23 25.05 42.55
C GLU A 314 0.20 24.27 41.71
N ASP A 315 -0.35 23.17 42.24
CA ASP A 315 -1.35 22.29 41.57
C ASP A 315 -2.62 23.03 41.09
N THR A 316 -2.73 24.34 41.34
CA THR A 316 -3.80 25.26 40.97
C THR A 316 -3.88 25.55 39.47
N ASP A 317 -2.80 25.38 38.71
CA ASP A 317 -2.76 25.71 37.26
C ASP A 317 -3.19 24.55 36.33
N ILE A 318 -3.34 23.33 36.87
CA ILE A 318 -3.74 22.15 36.08
C ILE A 318 -5.25 21.92 36.27
N PRO A 319 -6.06 21.86 35.18
CA PRO A 319 -7.48 21.59 35.31
C PRO A 319 -7.74 20.22 35.97
N PRO A 320 -8.89 20.07 36.68
CA PRO A 320 -9.25 18.80 37.26
C PRO A 320 -9.37 17.72 36.18
N PRO A 321 -9.05 16.45 36.50
CA PRO A 321 -9.19 15.36 35.54
C PRO A 321 -10.66 15.25 35.08
N PRO A 322 -10.93 15.09 33.77
CA PRO A 322 -12.28 14.87 33.27
C PRO A 322 -12.93 13.64 33.91
N ASP A 323 -14.26 13.62 33.99
CA ASP A 323 -15.03 12.55 34.64
C ASP A 323 -14.64 11.14 34.19
N TRP A 324 -14.40 10.96 32.88
CA TRP A 324 -14.00 9.67 32.32
C TRP A 324 -12.62 9.22 32.79
N VAL A 325 -11.69 10.15 33.02
CA VAL A 325 -10.37 9.90 33.60
C VAL A 325 -10.50 9.59 35.09
N ALA A 326 -11.27 10.40 35.82
CA ALA A 326 -11.52 10.20 37.25
C ALA A 326 -12.18 8.85 37.56
N ARG A 327 -13.04 8.37 36.66
CA ARG A 327 -13.69 7.05 36.72
C ARG A 327 -12.83 5.90 36.20
N GLY A 328 -11.62 6.17 35.68
CA GLY A 328 -10.74 5.14 35.12
C GLY A 328 -11.28 4.47 33.85
N LEU A 329 -12.09 5.17 33.04
CA LEU A 329 -12.68 4.64 31.81
C LEU A 329 -11.62 4.56 30.70
N LYS A 330 -11.19 3.33 30.40
CA LYS A 330 -10.12 3.08 29.43
C LYS A 330 -10.58 3.01 27.98
N TYR A 331 -11.80 2.54 27.73
CA TYR A 331 -12.29 2.26 26.38
C TYR A 331 -12.85 3.52 25.72
N ALA A 332 -12.48 3.77 24.46
CA ALA A 332 -13.00 4.90 23.71
C ALA A 332 -14.53 4.88 23.54
N CYS A 333 -15.16 3.70 23.54
CA CYS A 333 -16.62 3.57 23.47
C CYS A 333 -17.37 4.00 24.73
N GLN A 334 -16.66 4.40 25.79
CA GLN A 334 -17.22 4.87 27.06
C GLN A 334 -16.99 6.37 27.30
N ARG A 335 -16.50 7.09 26.30
CA ARG A 335 -16.19 8.52 26.40
C ARG A 335 -16.58 9.24 25.12
N PHE A 336 -16.79 10.55 25.26
CA PHE A 336 -17.14 11.44 24.18
C PHE A 336 -15.86 12.04 23.58
N THR A 337 -15.65 11.84 22.28
CA THR A 337 -14.47 12.32 21.55
C THR A 337 -14.92 13.20 20.37
N PRO A 338 -14.93 14.54 20.52
CA PRO A 338 -15.49 15.45 19.53
C PRO A 338 -14.68 15.46 18.22
N ALA A 339 -15.34 15.83 17.12
CA ALA A 339 -14.69 16.01 15.82
C ALA A 339 -13.58 17.07 15.83
N ASN A 340 -13.76 18.14 16.60
CA ASN A 340 -12.81 19.27 16.71
C ASN A 340 -12.21 19.30 18.13
N PRO A 341 -11.19 18.50 18.43
CA PRO A 341 -10.58 18.45 19.74
C PRO A 341 -9.70 19.69 20.01
N PRO A 342 -9.58 20.18 21.26
CA PRO A 342 -8.75 21.35 21.59
C PRO A 342 -7.26 21.21 21.26
N ASN A 343 -6.78 19.97 21.08
CA ASN A 343 -5.37 19.60 20.93
C ASN A 343 -5.05 19.09 19.51
N GLU A 344 -5.87 19.44 18.52
CA GLU A 344 -5.78 18.94 17.14
C GLU A 344 -4.37 19.06 16.53
N VAL A 345 -3.70 20.20 16.68
CA VAL A 345 -2.37 20.43 16.09
C VAL A 345 -1.32 19.43 16.60
N PHE A 346 -1.34 19.11 17.91
CA PHE A 346 -0.44 18.11 18.48
C PHE A 346 -0.85 16.69 18.06
N ILE A 347 -2.15 16.41 18.01
CA ILE A 347 -2.69 15.14 17.52
C ILE A 347 -2.23 14.86 16.08
N GLU A 348 -2.20 15.85 15.20
CA GLU A 348 -1.72 15.70 13.82
C GLU A 348 -0.24 15.29 13.74
N GLN A 349 0.60 15.76 14.67
CA GLN A 349 1.98 15.28 14.79
C GLN A 349 2.03 13.79 15.18
N LEU A 350 1.23 13.39 16.16
CA LEU A 350 1.15 11.99 16.61
C LEU A 350 0.60 11.06 15.52
N LYS A 351 -0.33 11.54 14.68
CA LYS A 351 -0.82 10.80 13.51
C LYS A 351 0.29 10.52 12.51
N LYS A 352 1.17 11.48 12.24
CA LYS A 352 2.34 11.27 11.37
C LYS A 352 3.27 10.19 11.94
N ILE A 353 3.49 10.19 13.26
CA ILE A 353 4.26 9.13 13.91
C ILE A 353 3.56 7.77 13.76
N ARG A 354 2.23 7.69 13.97
CA ARG A 354 1.46 6.45 13.76
C ARG A 354 1.60 5.94 12.31
N THR A 355 1.50 6.83 11.32
CA THR A 355 1.69 6.45 9.91
C THR A 355 3.11 5.92 9.67
N ALA A 356 4.14 6.56 10.24
CA ALA A 356 5.49 6.04 10.19
C ALA A 356 5.59 4.62 10.78
N ARG A 357 4.95 4.36 11.92
CA ARG A 357 4.89 3.02 12.55
C ARG A 357 4.21 1.98 11.65
N THR A 358 3.16 2.38 10.95
CA THR A 358 2.45 1.52 10.00
C THR A 358 3.37 1.10 8.85
N LEU A 359 4.10 2.05 8.27
CA LEU A 359 4.97 1.80 7.12
C LEU A 359 6.18 0.93 7.47
N ILE A 360 6.70 1.02 8.70
CA ILE A 360 7.82 0.18 9.18
C ILE A 360 7.40 -1.15 9.83
N ASP A 361 6.10 -1.49 9.81
CA ASP A 361 5.56 -2.73 10.39
C ASP A 361 5.61 -2.81 11.92
N ASP A 362 5.54 -1.66 12.61
CA ASP A 362 5.49 -1.58 14.07
C ASP A 362 4.03 -1.56 14.56
N ALA A 363 3.37 -2.71 14.52
CA ALA A 363 1.98 -2.86 14.95
C ALA A 363 1.74 -2.50 16.43
N ILE A 364 2.75 -2.69 17.29
CA ILE A 364 2.67 -2.30 18.71
C ILE A 364 2.63 -0.77 18.82
N GLY A 365 3.55 -0.08 18.13
CA GLY A 365 3.59 1.37 18.07
C GLY A 365 2.31 1.95 17.49
N VAL A 366 1.80 1.39 16.39
CA VAL A 366 0.51 1.78 15.80
C VAL A 366 -0.61 1.74 16.84
N ARG A 367 -0.75 0.61 17.56
CA ARG A 367 -1.80 0.46 18.59
C ARG A 367 -1.64 1.45 19.75
N ALA A 368 -0.40 1.72 20.17
CA ALA A 368 -0.09 2.66 21.23
C ALA A 368 -0.49 4.09 20.83
N TYR A 369 0.00 4.59 19.70
CA TYR A 369 -0.32 5.93 19.21
C TYR A 369 -1.82 6.11 18.91
N SER A 370 -2.50 5.08 18.37
CA SER A 370 -3.96 5.12 18.20
C SER A 370 -4.72 5.29 19.52
N SER A 371 -4.23 4.69 20.61
CA SER A 371 -4.83 4.83 21.94
C SER A 371 -4.54 6.21 22.55
N ILE A 372 -3.30 6.69 22.42
CA ILE A 372 -2.86 8.01 22.87
C ILE A 372 -3.67 9.11 22.16
N ILE A 373 -3.74 9.07 20.83
CA ILE A 373 -4.51 10.01 20.02
C ILE A 373 -5.97 10.04 20.47
N ALA A 374 -6.60 8.88 20.64
CA ALA A 374 -7.99 8.80 21.09
C ALA A 374 -8.21 9.30 22.53
N ALA A 375 -7.20 9.24 23.40
CA ALA A 375 -7.27 9.78 24.76
C ALA A 375 -7.12 11.31 24.76
N ILE A 376 -6.15 11.83 24.01
CA ILE A 376 -5.90 13.28 23.89
C ILE A 376 -7.05 13.98 23.14
N ALA A 377 -7.62 13.35 22.11
CA ALA A 377 -8.78 13.87 21.39
C ALA A 377 -10.03 13.99 22.29
N ALA A 378 -10.15 13.10 23.29
CA ALA A 378 -11.24 13.14 24.27
C ALA A 378 -10.96 14.10 25.45
N TYR A 379 -9.78 14.73 25.48
CA TYR A 379 -9.40 15.66 26.52
C TYR A 379 -10.04 17.04 26.25
N PRO A 380 -10.90 17.55 27.15
CA PRO A 380 -11.73 18.73 26.88
C PRO A 380 -10.99 20.05 27.02
N PHE A 381 -9.77 20.04 27.58
CA PHE A 381 -8.97 21.24 27.80
C PHE A 381 -7.79 21.28 26.83
N LYS A 382 -7.32 22.49 26.52
CA LYS A 382 -6.06 22.65 25.80
C LYS A 382 -4.92 22.28 26.76
N LEU A 383 -4.07 21.35 26.36
CA LEU A 383 -2.93 20.91 27.14
C LEU A 383 -2.00 22.11 27.39
N SER A 384 -1.66 22.33 28.65
CA SER A 384 -0.73 23.37 29.11
C SER A 384 0.49 22.74 29.78
N HIS A 385 0.34 21.59 30.41
CA HIS A 385 1.34 20.97 31.28
C HIS A 385 1.51 19.46 31.02
N PRO A 386 2.75 18.91 30.95
CA PRO A 386 2.98 17.49 30.67
C PRO A 386 2.34 16.50 31.66
N ARG A 387 2.19 16.92 32.93
CA ARG A 387 1.46 16.15 33.97
C ARG A 387 0.01 15.85 33.61
N GLU A 388 -0.65 16.65 32.76
CA GLU A 388 -2.00 16.35 32.27
C GLU A 388 -2.01 15.07 31.45
N LEU A 389 -1.02 14.90 30.55
CA LEU A 389 -0.89 13.70 29.72
C LEU A 389 -0.64 12.46 30.57
N ALA A 390 0.21 12.54 31.60
CA ALA A 390 0.51 11.41 32.48
C ALA A 390 -0.73 10.89 33.25
N ARG A 391 -1.80 11.68 33.35
CA ARG A 391 -3.09 11.26 33.95
C ARG A 391 -3.99 10.52 32.94
N LEU A 392 -3.75 10.65 31.64
CA LEU A 392 -4.58 10.04 30.60
C LEU A 392 -4.19 8.57 30.38
N PRO A 393 -5.16 7.67 30.16
CA PRO A 393 -4.85 6.27 29.92
C PRO A 393 -4.09 6.08 28.61
N GLY A 394 -3.01 5.29 28.69
CA GLY A 394 -2.14 4.99 27.55
C GLY A 394 -1.11 6.07 27.24
N CYS A 395 -1.18 7.24 27.88
CA CYS A 395 -0.16 8.28 27.77
C CYS A 395 0.90 8.07 28.86
N ASP A 396 2.16 7.97 28.44
CA ASP A 396 3.32 7.72 29.30
C ASP A 396 4.29 8.90 29.33
N GLU A 397 5.40 8.76 30.05
CA GLU A 397 6.48 9.77 30.10
C GLU A 397 7.03 10.12 28.71
N LYS A 398 7.05 9.17 27.77
CA LYS A 398 7.48 9.42 26.39
C LYS A 398 6.51 10.36 25.67
N THR A 399 5.21 10.13 25.82
CA THR A 399 4.17 11.00 25.27
C THR A 399 4.26 12.41 25.85
N ALA A 400 4.52 12.51 27.16
CA ALA A 400 4.73 13.79 27.83
C ALA A 400 5.99 14.51 27.31
N ALA A 401 7.09 13.78 27.06
CA ALA A 401 8.31 14.34 26.48
C ALA A 401 8.08 14.88 25.05
N LEU A 402 7.34 14.14 24.21
CA LEU A 402 6.96 14.60 22.87
C LEU A 402 6.13 15.89 22.91
N PHE A 403 5.27 16.04 23.92
CA PHE A 403 4.51 17.27 24.11
C PHE A 403 5.39 18.45 24.53
N VAL A 404 6.35 18.23 25.45
CA VAL A 404 7.33 19.25 25.84
C VAL A 404 8.14 19.71 24.63
N GLU A 405 8.64 18.75 23.84
CA GLU A 405 9.37 19.02 22.61
C GLU A 405 8.54 19.89 21.66
N TRP A 406 7.33 19.42 21.29
CA TRP A 406 6.42 20.14 20.41
C TRP A 406 6.05 21.54 20.93
N LYS A 407 5.83 21.69 22.24
CA LYS A 407 5.49 23.00 22.84
C LYS A 407 6.65 23.99 22.75
N ASN A 408 7.89 23.51 22.83
CA ASN A 408 9.09 24.35 22.81
C ASN A 408 9.55 24.70 21.39
N THR A 409 9.43 23.78 20.44
CA THR A 409 9.96 23.94 19.07
C THR A 409 8.88 24.17 18.02
N GLY A 410 7.62 23.78 18.29
CA GLY A 410 6.53 23.73 17.32
C GLY A 410 6.48 22.46 16.47
N SER A 411 7.49 21.58 16.59
CA SER A 411 7.64 20.34 15.80
C SER A 411 8.12 19.18 16.67
N ILE A 412 8.11 17.97 16.12
CA ILE A 412 8.69 16.79 16.77
C ILE A 412 9.77 16.25 15.84
N GLN A 413 11.00 16.04 16.33
CA GLN A 413 12.13 15.58 15.54
C GLN A 413 11.81 14.25 14.82
N ALA A 414 11.12 13.33 15.49
CA ALA A 414 10.67 12.09 14.88
C ALA A 414 9.73 12.30 13.68
N VAL A 415 8.94 13.39 13.67
CA VAL A 415 8.09 13.75 12.53
C VAL A 415 8.94 14.36 11.41
N GLU A 416 9.86 15.27 11.75
CA GLU A 416 10.76 15.87 10.76
C GLU A 416 11.61 14.82 10.05
N ASP A 417 12.19 13.89 10.80
CA ASP A 417 13.00 12.80 10.25
C ASP A 417 12.16 11.85 9.38
N TYR A 418 10.89 11.64 9.72
CA TYR A 418 9.96 10.87 8.90
C TYR A 418 9.60 11.57 7.58
N GLU A 419 9.43 12.90 7.62
CA GLU A 419 9.09 13.68 6.43
C GLU A 419 10.28 13.91 5.50
N ALA A 420 11.49 14.05 6.06
CA ALA A 420 12.72 14.22 5.31
C ALA A 420 13.24 12.91 4.68
N ASP A 421 12.78 11.75 5.14
CA ASP A 421 13.27 10.47 4.65
C ASP A 421 12.66 10.06 3.31
N GLU A 422 13.51 9.94 2.29
CA GLU A 422 13.11 9.58 0.93
C GLU A 422 12.40 8.22 0.85
N VAL A 423 12.86 7.22 1.62
CA VAL A 423 12.25 5.88 1.62
C VAL A 423 10.82 5.94 2.16
N MET A 424 10.62 6.66 3.26
CA MET A 424 9.29 6.86 3.83
C MET A 424 8.38 7.66 2.90
N GLY A 425 8.92 8.61 2.13
CA GLY A 425 8.21 9.31 1.06
C GLY A 425 7.64 8.34 0.00
N VAL A 426 8.48 7.44 -0.52
CA VAL A 426 8.06 6.45 -1.53
C VAL A 426 7.09 5.42 -0.93
N LEU A 427 7.37 4.91 0.26
CA LEU A 427 6.48 3.95 0.92
C LEU A 427 5.07 4.53 1.14
N ARG A 428 4.98 5.82 1.47
CA ARG A 428 3.70 6.53 1.62
C ARG A 428 2.98 6.64 0.27
N ALA A 429 3.67 7.07 -0.78
CA ALA A 429 3.08 7.16 -2.12
C ALA A 429 2.54 5.80 -2.61
N PHE A 430 3.23 4.69 -2.29
CA PHE A 430 2.73 3.34 -2.60
C PHE A 430 1.56 2.92 -1.72
N TYR A 431 1.62 3.25 -0.42
CA TYR A 431 0.57 2.95 0.54
C TYR A 431 -0.74 3.69 0.25
N ASP A 432 -0.67 4.87 -0.34
CA ASP A 432 -1.83 5.68 -0.72
C ASP A 432 -2.53 5.15 -1.99
N ILE A 433 -1.93 4.16 -2.68
CA ILE A 433 -2.60 3.47 -3.81
C ILE A 433 -3.70 2.57 -3.25
N TRP A 434 -4.93 2.78 -3.70
CA TRP A 434 -6.03 1.89 -3.33
C TRP A 434 -5.75 0.43 -3.73
N GLY A 435 -5.94 -0.49 -2.78
CA GLY A 435 -5.58 -1.91 -2.95
C GLY A 435 -4.13 -2.25 -2.56
N VAL A 436 -3.35 -1.29 -2.07
CA VAL A 436 -1.97 -1.51 -1.60
C VAL A 436 -1.86 -1.23 -0.10
N GLY A 437 -1.75 -2.28 0.70
CA GLY A 437 -1.43 -2.17 2.13
C GLY A 437 0.06 -1.94 2.40
N ALA A 438 0.43 -1.64 3.65
CA ALA A 438 1.82 -1.35 4.04
C ALA A 438 2.80 -2.49 3.72
N LYS A 439 2.35 -3.75 3.84
CA LYS A 439 3.11 -4.94 3.42
C LYS A 439 3.42 -4.92 1.92
N THR A 440 2.41 -4.65 1.10
CA THR A 440 2.55 -4.58 -0.36
C THR A 440 3.40 -3.38 -0.77
N ALA A 441 3.23 -2.21 -0.15
CA ALA A 441 4.08 -1.03 -0.36
C ALA A 441 5.56 -1.33 -0.07
N ARG A 442 5.86 -2.02 1.05
CA ARG A 442 7.22 -2.49 1.35
C ARG A 442 7.73 -3.49 0.31
N ASN A 443 6.89 -4.41 -0.16
CA ASN A 443 7.28 -5.36 -1.21
C ASN A 443 7.57 -4.65 -2.54
N PHE A 444 6.80 -3.64 -2.92
CA PHE A 444 7.06 -2.81 -4.10
C PHE A 444 8.42 -2.12 -3.99
N TYR A 445 8.70 -1.49 -2.85
CA TYR A 445 9.95 -0.78 -2.65
C TYR A 445 11.17 -1.72 -2.53
N TYR A 446 11.13 -2.67 -1.59
CA TYR A 446 12.28 -3.53 -1.26
C TYR A 446 12.39 -4.78 -2.13
N GLY A 447 11.26 -5.39 -2.48
CA GLY A 447 11.21 -6.63 -3.26
C GLY A 447 11.27 -6.39 -4.77
N LYS A 448 10.55 -5.38 -5.27
CA LYS A 448 10.52 -5.04 -6.69
C LYS A 448 11.51 -3.94 -7.08
N GLY A 449 11.96 -3.11 -6.12
CA GLY A 449 12.91 -2.04 -6.37
C GLY A 449 12.27 -0.77 -6.96
N TRP A 450 10.94 -0.66 -6.93
CA TRP A 450 10.24 0.51 -7.44
C TRP A 450 10.45 1.73 -6.55
N ARG A 451 10.53 2.92 -7.15
CA ARG A 451 10.84 4.18 -6.47
C ARG A 451 9.80 5.28 -6.68
N ASP A 452 8.90 5.09 -7.63
CA ASP A 452 7.80 6.01 -7.92
C ASP A 452 6.64 5.23 -8.57
N LEU A 453 5.52 5.93 -8.81
CA LEU A 453 4.34 5.31 -9.44
C LEU A 453 4.62 4.90 -10.90
N ASP A 454 5.50 5.62 -11.60
CA ASP A 454 5.87 5.32 -12.99
C ASP A 454 6.57 3.96 -13.10
N ASP A 455 7.41 3.60 -12.13
CA ASP A 455 8.05 2.28 -12.06
C ASP A 455 7.00 1.16 -11.95
N ILE A 456 5.91 1.38 -11.21
CA ILE A 456 4.81 0.42 -11.11
C ILE A 456 4.12 0.28 -12.46
N VAL A 457 3.83 1.38 -13.15
CA VAL A 457 3.19 1.36 -14.48
C VAL A 457 4.08 0.69 -15.51
N GLU A 458 5.37 1.00 -15.53
CA GLU A 458 6.29 0.54 -16.57
C GLU A 458 6.70 -0.93 -16.40
N TYR A 459 7.01 -1.35 -15.16
CA TYR A 459 7.58 -2.67 -14.90
C TYR A 459 6.64 -3.60 -14.13
N GLY A 460 5.59 -3.07 -13.50
CA GLY A 460 4.73 -3.77 -12.55
C GLY A 460 3.31 -4.03 -13.03
N TRP A 461 2.81 -3.27 -14.02
CA TRP A 461 1.38 -3.20 -14.35
C TRP A 461 0.70 -4.57 -14.54
N ASN A 462 1.36 -5.47 -15.27
CA ASN A 462 0.83 -6.80 -15.58
C ASN A 462 0.85 -7.77 -14.38
N GLY A 463 1.58 -7.44 -13.32
CA GLY A 463 1.66 -8.22 -12.08
C GLY A 463 0.78 -7.69 -10.96
N LEU A 464 0.13 -6.53 -11.15
CA LEU A 464 -0.85 -6.00 -10.22
C LEU A 464 -2.19 -6.72 -10.37
N ASP A 465 -2.89 -6.90 -9.25
CA ASP A 465 -4.28 -7.32 -9.32
C ASP A 465 -5.17 -6.20 -9.91
N ARG A 466 -6.42 -6.54 -10.25
CA ARG A 466 -7.33 -5.59 -10.91
C ARG A 466 -7.65 -4.39 -10.02
N VAL A 467 -7.76 -4.57 -8.71
CA VAL A 467 -8.09 -3.50 -7.76
C VAL A 467 -6.91 -2.53 -7.66
N GLN A 468 -5.68 -3.05 -7.56
CA GLN A 468 -4.45 -2.26 -7.57
C GLN A 468 -4.26 -1.49 -8.88
N GLN A 469 -4.57 -2.09 -10.03
CA GLN A 469 -4.54 -1.38 -11.32
C GLN A 469 -5.52 -0.20 -11.34
N ILE A 470 -6.71 -0.39 -10.80
CA ILE A 470 -7.73 0.68 -10.72
C ILE A 470 -7.28 1.75 -9.72
N GLY A 471 -6.77 1.36 -8.56
CA GLY A 471 -6.24 2.28 -7.55
C GLY A 471 -5.08 3.12 -8.06
N LEU A 472 -4.19 2.53 -8.86
CA LEU A 472 -3.10 3.26 -9.50
C LEU A 472 -3.61 4.18 -10.62
N LYS A 473 -4.59 3.72 -11.41
CA LYS A 473 -5.18 4.48 -12.52
C LYS A 473 -5.86 5.76 -12.04
N TYR A 474 -6.57 5.69 -10.91
CA TYR A 474 -7.34 6.82 -10.34
C TYR A 474 -6.71 7.38 -9.06
N TYR A 475 -5.40 7.20 -8.89
CA TYR A 475 -4.67 7.57 -7.67
C TYR A 475 -4.95 9.02 -7.25
N ASP A 476 -4.75 9.98 -8.15
CA ASP A 476 -4.94 11.40 -7.84
C ASP A 476 -6.41 11.73 -7.53
N GLU A 477 -7.36 11.12 -8.25
CA GLU A 477 -8.80 11.34 -8.06
C GLU A 477 -9.31 10.78 -6.72
N PHE A 478 -8.78 9.64 -6.28
CA PHE A 478 -9.13 9.02 -4.99
C PHE A 478 -8.53 9.74 -3.79
N LEU A 479 -7.49 10.56 -3.98
CA LEU A 479 -6.94 11.42 -2.93
C LEU A 479 -7.75 12.71 -2.74
N GLU A 480 -8.57 13.08 -3.72
CA GLU A 480 -9.37 14.30 -3.64
C GLU A 480 -10.57 14.12 -2.68
N PRO A 481 -10.70 14.95 -1.62
CA PRO A 481 -11.81 14.84 -0.68
C PRO A 481 -13.18 15.09 -1.33
N ILE A 482 -14.19 14.36 -0.87
CA ILE A 482 -15.58 14.42 -1.36
C ILE A 482 -16.42 15.36 -0.47
N PRO A 483 -16.94 16.49 -0.99
CA PRO A 483 -17.79 17.40 -0.24
C PRO A 483 -19.12 16.75 0.18
N ARG A 484 -19.70 17.19 1.31
CA ARG A 484 -20.97 16.63 1.84
C ARG A 484 -22.12 16.61 0.84
N ALA A 485 -22.29 17.68 0.05
CA ALA A 485 -23.36 17.75 -0.95
C ALA A 485 -23.22 16.66 -2.03
N GLU A 486 -21.99 16.29 -2.40
CA GLU A 486 -21.74 15.20 -3.35
C GLU A 486 -22.04 13.83 -2.72
N VAL A 487 -21.63 13.62 -1.46
CA VAL A 487 -21.98 12.41 -0.67
C VAL A 487 -23.50 12.22 -0.60
N GLU A 488 -24.23 13.30 -0.30
CA GLU A 488 -25.70 13.30 -0.21
C GLU A 488 -26.36 13.01 -1.57
N GLY A 489 -25.83 13.58 -2.66
CA GLY A 489 -26.31 13.31 -4.01
C GLY A 489 -26.13 11.84 -4.42
N ILE A 490 -24.97 11.25 -4.13
CA ILE A 490 -24.69 9.83 -4.39
C ILE A 490 -25.64 8.95 -3.57
N ALA A 491 -25.82 9.25 -2.28
CA ALA A 491 -26.73 8.51 -1.40
C ALA A 491 -28.18 8.53 -1.91
N GLU A 492 -28.64 9.67 -2.43
CA GLU A 492 -29.99 9.80 -3.00
C GLU A 492 -30.16 8.97 -4.27
N VAL A 493 -29.17 8.93 -5.16
CA VAL A 493 -29.21 8.06 -6.35
C VAL A 493 -29.28 6.59 -5.92
N VAL A 494 -28.42 6.15 -4.99
CA VAL A 494 -28.46 4.78 -4.46
C VAL A 494 -29.83 4.46 -3.86
N ARG A 495 -30.43 5.39 -3.11
CA ARG A 495 -31.78 5.25 -2.54
C ARG A 495 -32.84 5.07 -3.64
N GLN A 496 -32.81 5.87 -4.70
CA GLN A 496 -33.76 5.77 -5.82
C GLN A 496 -33.70 4.39 -6.50
N HIS A 497 -32.49 3.87 -6.73
CA HIS A 497 -32.31 2.53 -7.27
C HIS A 497 -32.80 1.44 -6.29
N ALA A 498 -32.51 1.59 -4.99
CA ALA A 498 -32.93 0.63 -3.98
C ALA A 498 -34.46 0.56 -3.84
N VAL A 499 -35.15 1.71 -3.84
CA VAL A 499 -36.61 1.81 -3.81
C VAL A 499 -37.22 1.17 -5.06
N ARG A 500 -36.65 1.43 -6.25
CA ARG A 500 -37.11 0.83 -7.51
C ARG A 500 -37.02 -0.69 -7.50
N LEU A 501 -35.95 -1.24 -6.91
CA LEU A 501 -35.70 -2.69 -6.84
C LEU A 501 -36.52 -3.39 -5.74
N ARG A 502 -37.00 -2.64 -4.74
CA ARG A 502 -37.77 -3.13 -3.60
C ARG A 502 -39.02 -2.27 -3.44
N ASP A 503 -39.08 -1.44 -2.40
CA ASP A 503 -40.15 -0.47 -2.15
C ASP A 503 -39.66 0.68 -1.26
N GLU A 504 -40.54 1.64 -0.97
CA GLU A 504 -40.23 2.86 -0.19
C GLU A 504 -39.81 2.60 1.26
N ARG A 505 -39.91 1.37 1.77
CA ARG A 505 -39.47 1.02 3.13
C ARG A 505 -37.97 0.75 3.21
N VAL A 506 -37.24 0.77 2.09
CA VAL A 506 -35.77 0.70 2.12
C VAL A 506 -35.21 1.93 2.84
N SER A 507 -34.26 1.70 3.75
CA SER A 507 -33.46 2.75 4.37
C SER A 507 -32.07 2.81 3.73
N VAL A 508 -31.59 4.01 3.41
CA VAL A 508 -30.18 4.28 3.07
C VAL A 508 -29.62 5.25 4.09
N THR A 509 -28.62 4.82 4.86
CA THR A 509 -27.98 5.61 5.91
C THR A 509 -26.53 5.88 5.53
N ILE A 510 -26.17 7.16 5.39
CA ILE A 510 -24.78 7.57 5.20
C ILE A 510 -24.04 7.38 6.53
N VAL A 511 -22.95 6.61 6.53
CA VAL A 511 -22.15 6.29 7.72
C VAL A 511 -20.73 6.88 7.58
N GLY A 512 -19.71 6.19 8.10
CA GLY A 512 -18.32 6.59 7.87
C GLY A 512 -17.94 7.96 8.44
N GLY A 513 -16.98 8.61 7.78
CA GLY A 513 -16.50 9.94 8.16
C GLY A 513 -17.58 11.02 8.08
N TYR A 514 -18.50 10.92 7.12
CA TYR A 514 -19.61 11.86 6.95
C TYR A 514 -20.51 11.91 8.20
N ARG A 515 -20.91 10.73 8.71
CA ARG A 515 -21.79 10.65 9.89
C ARG A 515 -21.10 11.12 11.17
N ARG A 516 -19.76 11.07 11.24
CA ARG A 516 -18.97 11.65 12.34
C ARG A 516 -18.75 13.18 12.22
N GLY A 517 -19.36 13.83 11.24
CA GLY A 517 -19.33 15.28 11.09
C GLY A 517 -18.17 15.83 10.25
N LYS A 518 -17.46 14.99 9.47
CA LYS A 518 -16.44 15.51 8.53
C LYS A 518 -17.10 16.42 7.49
N THR A 519 -16.41 17.52 7.17
CA THR A 519 -16.81 18.46 6.11
C THR A 519 -16.52 17.93 4.71
N ALA A 520 -15.53 17.04 4.58
CA ALA A 520 -15.25 16.28 3.38
C ALA A 520 -14.79 14.84 3.75
N SER A 521 -15.17 13.86 2.92
CA SER A 521 -14.90 12.44 3.14
C SER A 521 -13.87 11.90 2.15
N GLY A 522 -13.21 10.78 2.47
CA GLY A 522 -12.33 10.10 1.49
C GLY A 522 -13.09 9.18 0.54
N ASP A 523 -14.27 8.75 0.96
CA ASP A 523 -15.19 7.83 0.30
C ASP A 523 -16.62 8.08 0.80
N VAL A 524 -17.58 7.43 0.14
CA VAL A 524 -19.00 7.44 0.52
C VAL A 524 -19.36 6.07 1.08
N ASP A 525 -19.58 5.98 2.40
CA ASP A 525 -20.04 4.74 3.05
C ASP A 525 -21.56 4.75 3.26
N LEU A 526 -22.26 3.73 2.75
CA LEU A 526 -23.71 3.61 2.83
C LEU A 526 -24.13 2.27 3.44
N ILE A 527 -24.99 2.32 4.48
CA ILE A 527 -25.76 1.15 4.92
C ILE A 527 -27.12 1.19 4.24
N VAL A 528 -27.46 0.12 3.52
CA VAL A 528 -28.78 -0.12 2.94
C VAL A 528 -29.46 -1.25 3.71
N SER A 529 -30.72 -1.04 4.09
CA SER A 529 -31.51 -2.05 4.81
C SER A 529 -32.98 -1.99 4.43
N HIS A 530 -33.72 -3.02 4.80
CA HIS A 530 -35.15 -3.11 4.57
C HIS A 530 -35.81 -3.92 5.71
N PRO A 531 -36.98 -3.50 6.25
CA PRO A 531 -37.65 -4.19 7.35
C PRO A 531 -37.98 -5.67 7.08
N CYS A 532 -38.38 -6.00 5.84
CA CYS A 532 -38.54 -7.39 5.42
C CYS A 532 -37.17 -8.03 5.13
N LEU A 533 -36.81 -9.06 5.90
CA LEU A 533 -35.58 -9.83 5.75
C LEU A 533 -35.38 -10.41 4.34
N ALA A 534 -36.45 -10.86 3.68
CA ALA A 534 -36.33 -11.42 2.32
C ALA A 534 -35.91 -10.37 1.29
N ALA A 535 -36.19 -9.10 1.54
CA ALA A 535 -35.85 -8.00 0.63
C ALA A 535 -34.38 -7.57 0.73
N THR A 536 -33.68 -7.86 1.83
CA THR A 536 -32.25 -7.55 1.95
C THR A 536 -31.35 -8.60 1.28
N ALA A 537 -31.85 -9.83 1.07
CA ALA A 537 -31.10 -10.85 0.34
C ALA A 537 -30.77 -10.40 -1.10
N HIS A 538 -29.52 -10.62 -1.52
CA HIS A 538 -29.01 -10.29 -2.86
C HIS A 538 -29.11 -8.80 -3.27
N LEU A 539 -29.63 -7.92 -2.42
CA LEU A 539 -29.92 -6.52 -2.76
C LEU A 539 -28.68 -5.77 -3.25
N VAL A 540 -27.51 -6.05 -2.69
CA VAL A 540 -26.27 -5.38 -3.10
C VAL A 540 -25.89 -5.69 -4.56
N ARG A 541 -26.13 -6.93 -5.02
CA ARG A 541 -25.88 -7.31 -6.42
C ARG A 541 -26.88 -6.63 -7.34
N ASP A 542 -28.17 -6.68 -6.98
CA ASP A 542 -29.22 -6.04 -7.77
C ASP A 542 -28.99 -4.52 -7.90
N LEU A 543 -28.51 -3.89 -6.82
CA LEU A 543 -28.12 -2.47 -6.81
C LEU A 543 -26.98 -2.19 -7.77
N VAL A 544 -25.90 -2.96 -7.68
CA VAL A 544 -24.74 -2.80 -8.58
C VAL A 544 -25.17 -2.98 -10.04
N ASP A 545 -25.90 -4.05 -10.35
CA ASP A 545 -26.40 -4.32 -11.71
C ASP A 545 -27.27 -3.15 -12.22
N SER A 546 -28.13 -2.59 -11.37
CA SER A 546 -28.99 -1.48 -11.74
C SER A 546 -28.25 -0.16 -11.92
N LEU A 547 -27.21 0.11 -11.12
CA LEU A 547 -26.40 1.32 -11.19
C LEU A 547 -25.41 1.28 -12.36
N GLU A 548 -24.82 0.10 -12.65
CA GLU A 548 -24.00 -0.14 -13.84
C GLU A 548 -24.82 0.03 -15.13
N ALA A 549 -26.09 -0.39 -15.15
CA ALA A 549 -26.96 -0.22 -16.31
C ALA A 549 -27.25 1.25 -16.68
N GLU A 550 -27.09 2.17 -15.73
CA GLU A 550 -27.24 3.62 -15.92
C GLU A 550 -25.89 4.37 -15.92
N ASP A 551 -24.77 3.64 -16.05
CA ASP A 551 -23.40 4.15 -16.11
C ASP A 551 -22.90 4.87 -14.84
N TRP A 552 -23.56 4.72 -13.68
CA TRP A 552 -23.11 5.32 -12.42
C TRP A 552 -21.88 4.61 -11.83
N ILE A 553 -21.79 3.29 -12.02
CA ILE A 553 -20.65 2.48 -11.59
C ILE A 553 -19.80 2.14 -12.81
N THR A 554 -18.52 2.51 -12.75
CA THR A 554 -17.54 2.21 -13.81
C THR A 554 -16.77 0.93 -13.53
N HIS A 555 -16.55 0.62 -12.26
CA HIS A 555 -15.80 -0.56 -11.81
C HIS A 555 -16.35 -1.08 -10.49
N THR A 556 -16.46 -2.40 -10.39
CA THR A 556 -16.70 -3.10 -9.12
C THR A 556 -15.36 -3.60 -8.58
N LEU A 557 -14.94 -3.10 -7.41
CA LEU A 557 -13.67 -3.45 -6.76
C LEU A 557 -13.82 -4.73 -5.94
N THR A 558 -14.86 -4.78 -5.12
CA THR A 558 -15.23 -5.94 -4.31
C THR A 558 -16.74 -6.12 -4.38
N LEU A 559 -17.21 -7.36 -4.50
CA LEU A 559 -18.62 -7.73 -4.35
C LEU A 559 -18.71 -9.00 -3.51
N SER A 560 -19.29 -8.88 -2.31
CA SER A 560 -19.48 -10.00 -1.40
C SER A 560 -20.95 -10.21 -1.09
N LEU A 561 -21.35 -11.49 -1.09
CA LEU A 561 -22.65 -11.97 -0.65
C LEU A 561 -22.53 -12.88 0.58
N HIS A 562 -21.50 -12.65 1.42
CA HIS A 562 -21.22 -13.52 2.57
C HIS A 562 -22.40 -13.65 3.51
N ASN A 563 -23.16 -12.56 3.76
CA ASN A 563 -24.30 -12.58 4.64
C ASN A 563 -25.49 -13.31 4.02
N THR A 564 -25.82 -13.01 2.77
CA THR A 564 -26.87 -13.75 2.04
C THR A 564 -26.53 -15.24 1.97
N SER A 565 -25.26 -15.60 1.73
CA SER A 565 -24.82 -17.00 1.63
C SER A 565 -24.98 -17.78 2.95
N ARG A 566 -25.02 -17.09 4.09
CA ARG A 566 -25.34 -17.69 5.41
C ARG A 566 -26.79 -17.47 5.86
N GLY A 567 -27.70 -17.20 4.93
CA GLY A 567 -29.12 -16.99 5.24
C GLY A 567 -29.37 -15.70 6.04
N GLN A 568 -28.50 -14.71 5.87
CA GLN A 568 -28.55 -13.40 6.53
C GLN A 568 -28.44 -13.43 8.06
N THR A 569 -27.98 -14.55 8.62
CA THR A 569 -27.78 -14.71 10.06
C THR A 569 -26.49 -14.03 10.52
N THR A 570 -26.46 -13.65 11.80
CA THR A 570 -25.24 -13.15 12.45
C THR A 570 -24.10 -14.17 12.32
N LEU A 571 -22.87 -13.70 12.10
CA LEU A 571 -21.71 -14.56 11.85
C LEU A 571 -21.51 -15.59 12.99
N PRO A 572 -21.39 -16.90 12.72
CA PRO A 572 -21.21 -17.89 13.78
C PRO A 572 -19.92 -17.69 14.60
N PHE A 573 -20.00 -17.89 15.93
CA PHE A 573 -18.91 -17.55 16.86
C PHE A 573 -17.59 -18.35 16.64
N ARG A 574 -17.67 -19.59 16.13
CA ARG A 574 -16.54 -20.54 16.00
C ARG A 574 -16.39 -21.15 14.61
N THR A 575 -16.73 -20.44 13.54
CA THR A 575 -16.27 -20.87 12.21
C THR A 575 -14.76 -20.74 12.15
N THR A 576 -14.09 -21.88 12.37
CA THR A 576 -12.66 -22.10 12.16
C THR A 576 -12.30 -21.77 10.71
N LYS A 577 -11.25 -20.97 10.49
CA LYS A 577 -10.49 -20.98 9.23
C LYS A 577 -11.29 -20.68 7.95
N ALA A 578 -11.96 -19.54 7.85
CA ALA A 578 -12.11 -18.93 6.53
C ALA A 578 -10.97 -17.92 6.37
N SER A 579 -9.87 -18.34 5.75
CA SER A 579 -8.99 -17.39 5.07
C SER A 579 -9.86 -16.46 4.23
N GLY A 580 -9.87 -15.16 4.50
CA GLY A 580 -10.72 -14.18 3.80
C GLY A 580 -12.02 -13.76 4.51
N ALA A 581 -12.22 -14.07 5.79
CA ALA A 581 -13.23 -13.37 6.59
C ALA A 581 -12.64 -12.02 7.06
N GLY A 582 -12.69 -10.99 6.22
CA GLY A 582 -12.30 -9.63 6.58
C GLY A 582 -13.08 -9.06 7.77
N PHE A 583 -12.73 -7.83 8.19
CA PHE A 583 -13.32 -7.07 9.31
C PHE A 583 -14.85 -7.18 9.44
N ASP A 584 -15.53 -7.24 8.30
CA ASP A 584 -16.98 -7.34 8.22
C ASP A 584 -17.38 -8.40 7.18
N THR A 585 -18.48 -9.07 7.48
CA THR A 585 -18.98 -10.16 6.64
C THR A 585 -20.37 -9.87 6.07
N LEU A 586 -20.89 -8.65 6.23
CA LEU A 586 -22.13 -8.22 5.57
C LEU A 586 -22.00 -8.32 4.05
N ASP A 587 -23.15 -8.34 3.37
CA ASP A 587 -23.18 -8.19 1.92
C ASP A 587 -22.69 -6.79 1.57
N LYS A 588 -21.76 -6.67 0.63
CA LYS A 588 -21.15 -5.38 0.30
C LYS A 588 -20.67 -5.29 -1.13
N ALA A 589 -20.66 -4.08 -1.66
CA ALA A 589 -20.00 -3.73 -2.90
C ALA A 589 -19.15 -2.47 -2.68
N LEU A 590 -17.86 -2.57 -2.99
CA LEU A 590 -16.95 -1.44 -3.01
C LEU A 590 -16.77 -1.10 -4.48
N VAL A 591 -17.14 0.11 -4.89
CA VAL A 591 -17.30 0.46 -6.31
C VAL A 591 -16.65 1.80 -6.63
N VAL A 592 -16.34 1.98 -7.91
CA VAL A 592 -15.89 3.25 -8.47
C VAL A 592 -17.06 3.93 -9.16
N TRP A 593 -17.52 5.01 -8.54
CA TRP A 593 -18.61 5.86 -8.99
C TRP A 593 -18.10 6.94 -9.93
N GLN A 594 -18.87 7.24 -10.97
CA GLN A 594 -18.65 8.40 -11.83
C GLN A 594 -20.01 8.96 -12.25
N ASP A 595 -20.26 10.25 -12.04
CA ASP A 595 -21.51 10.88 -12.49
C ASP A 595 -21.60 10.80 -14.03
N PRO A 596 -22.60 10.13 -14.62
CA PRO A 596 -22.73 9.99 -16.07
C PRO A 596 -23.25 11.26 -16.75
N ALA A 597 -23.64 12.31 -16.01
CA ALA A 597 -24.06 13.58 -16.57
C ALA A 597 -22.90 14.58 -16.65
N TRP A 598 -22.57 15.03 -17.86
CA TRP A 598 -21.68 16.19 -18.06
C TRP A 598 -22.20 17.09 -19.20
N PRO A 599 -21.93 18.41 -19.16
CA PRO A 599 -22.60 19.38 -20.04
C PRO A 599 -22.49 19.09 -21.54
N THR A 600 -21.37 18.52 -21.98
CA THR A 600 -21.08 18.27 -23.40
C THR A 600 -21.34 16.83 -23.84
N ARG A 601 -21.90 15.96 -22.98
CA ARG A 601 -22.07 14.52 -23.24
C ARG A 601 -22.63 14.19 -24.62
N ALA A 602 -23.73 14.84 -25.00
CA ALA A 602 -24.38 14.57 -26.27
C ALA A 602 -23.48 14.96 -27.47
N ALA A 603 -22.81 16.11 -27.39
CA ALA A 603 -21.91 16.58 -28.43
C ALA A 603 -20.64 15.72 -28.53
N ASP A 604 -20.06 15.37 -27.38
CA ASP A 604 -18.85 14.56 -27.29
C ASP A 604 -19.09 13.15 -27.84
N LEU A 605 -20.21 12.50 -27.47
CA LEU A 605 -20.58 11.17 -27.96
C LEU A 605 -20.95 11.17 -29.45
N ALA A 606 -21.54 12.27 -29.95
CA ALA A 606 -21.81 12.44 -31.38
C ALA A 606 -20.51 12.56 -32.19
N ALA A 607 -19.50 13.26 -31.65
CA ALA A 607 -18.19 13.41 -32.29
C ALA A 607 -17.34 12.14 -32.17
N ASN A 608 -17.38 11.48 -31.02
CA ASN A 608 -16.66 10.25 -30.73
C ASN A 608 -17.53 9.36 -29.83
N PRO A 609 -18.04 8.22 -30.33
CA PRO A 609 -18.81 7.27 -29.52
C PRO A 609 -18.05 6.70 -28.31
N LYS A 610 -16.73 6.92 -28.23
CA LYS A 610 -15.86 6.58 -27.10
C LYS A 610 -15.33 7.81 -26.38
N ALA A 611 -16.06 8.92 -26.39
CA ALA A 611 -15.70 10.08 -25.60
C ALA A 611 -15.62 9.69 -24.11
N ASN A 612 -14.56 10.14 -23.46
CA ASN A 612 -14.36 9.86 -22.04
C ASN A 612 -15.20 10.84 -21.22
N ASN A 613 -15.87 10.32 -20.19
CA ASN A 613 -16.53 11.14 -19.20
C ASN A 613 -15.46 11.90 -18.38
N PRO A 614 -15.51 13.25 -18.34
CA PRO A 614 -14.51 14.06 -17.63
C PRO A 614 -14.78 14.18 -16.12
N ASN A 615 -15.91 13.69 -15.61
CA ASN A 615 -16.23 13.76 -14.19
C ASN A 615 -15.27 12.91 -13.36
N ILE A 616 -15.03 13.33 -12.13
CA ILE A 616 -14.13 12.65 -11.19
C ILE A 616 -14.70 11.30 -10.75
N HIS A 617 -13.82 10.32 -10.54
CA HIS A 617 -14.15 9.01 -10.00
C HIS A 617 -14.12 9.04 -8.47
N ARG A 618 -15.17 8.56 -7.84
CA ARG A 618 -15.29 8.47 -6.37
C ARG A 618 -15.34 7.03 -5.91
N ARG A 619 -14.80 6.74 -4.73
CA ARG A 619 -15.03 5.45 -4.06
C ARG A 619 -16.35 5.50 -3.29
N VAL A 620 -17.18 4.48 -3.50
CA VAL A 620 -18.47 4.31 -2.81
C VAL A 620 -18.56 2.89 -2.30
N ASP A 621 -18.84 2.76 -1.00
CA ASP A 621 -19.01 1.50 -0.31
C ASP A 621 -20.50 1.34 0.01
N ILE A 622 -21.14 0.34 -0.60
CA ILE A 622 -22.55 0.00 -0.41
C ILE A 622 -22.62 -1.30 0.40
N ILE A 623 -23.14 -1.23 1.61
CA ILE A 623 -23.23 -2.35 2.53
C ILE A 623 -24.70 -2.65 2.81
N VAL A 624 -25.10 -3.91 2.72
CA VAL A 624 -26.46 -4.34 3.02
C VAL A 624 -26.51 -5.09 4.35
N SER A 625 -27.32 -4.59 5.28
CA SER A 625 -27.58 -5.23 6.58
C SER A 625 -29.05 -5.62 6.74
N PRO A 626 -29.37 -6.79 7.29
CA PRO A 626 -30.72 -7.12 7.75
C PRO A 626 -31.20 -6.13 8.82
N TRP A 627 -32.49 -5.81 8.82
CA TRP A 627 -33.06 -4.84 9.76
C TRP A 627 -32.81 -5.19 11.23
N ARG A 628 -32.91 -6.47 11.59
CA ARG A 628 -32.64 -6.99 12.94
C ARG A 628 -31.22 -6.76 13.49
N THR A 629 -30.30 -6.31 12.65
CA THR A 629 -28.90 -6.04 13.01
C THR A 629 -28.41 -4.72 12.41
N VAL A 630 -29.34 -3.83 12.03
CA VAL A 630 -29.00 -2.56 11.36
C VAL A 630 -28.27 -1.62 12.31
N GLY A 631 -28.59 -1.65 13.61
CA GLY A 631 -27.91 -0.89 14.65
C GLY A 631 -26.45 -1.30 14.79
N CYS A 632 -26.16 -2.61 14.80
CA CYS A 632 -24.79 -3.12 14.79
C CYS A 632 -24.01 -2.70 13.54
N ALA A 633 -24.66 -2.73 12.36
CA ALA A 633 -24.03 -2.32 11.10
C ALA A 633 -23.73 -0.82 11.07
N VAL A 634 -24.72 0.02 11.41
CA VAL A 634 -24.56 1.48 11.51
C VAL A 634 -23.49 1.83 12.53
N MET A 635 -23.51 1.19 13.71
CA MET A 635 -22.47 1.35 14.72
C MET A 635 -21.10 1.00 14.18
N GLY A 636 -20.95 -0.17 13.55
CA GLY A 636 -19.68 -0.69 13.01
C GLY A 636 -19.07 0.20 11.94
N TRP A 637 -19.88 0.60 10.95
CA TRP A 637 -19.45 1.38 9.80
C TRP A 637 -19.43 2.89 10.04
N SER A 638 -19.99 3.38 11.14
CA SER A 638 -19.83 4.80 11.55
C SER A 638 -18.45 5.10 12.16
N GLY A 639 -17.63 4.10 12.48
CA GLY A 639 -16.30 4.30 13.08
C GLY A 639 -16.33 5.05 14.43
N GLY A 640 -15.25 5.72 14.87
CA GLY A 640 -13.87 5.69 14.34
C GLY A 640 -13.13 4.37 14.62
N THR A 641 -11.95 4.18 14.04
CA THR A 641 -11.17 2.93 14.10
C THR A 641 -10.86 2.52 15.55
N THR A 642 -10.31 3.45 16.35
CA THR A 642 -10.03 3.18 17.76
C THR A 642 -11.32 2.99 18.57
N PHE A 643 -12.39 3.73 18.29
CA PHE A 643 -13.71 3.53 18.90
C PHE A 643 -14.22 2.10 18.67
N GLN A 644 -14.19 1.62 17.43
CA GLN A 644 -14.64 0.25 17.07
C GLN A 644 -13.76 -0.83 17.69
N ARG A 645 -12.44 -0.63 17.69
CA ARG A 645 -11.50 -1.53 18.36
C ARG A 645 -11.81 -1.65 19.85
N ASP A 646 -12.01 -0.52 20.53
CA ASP A 646 -12.29 -0.51 21.96
C ASP A 646 -13.71 -0.99 22.28
N LEU A 647 -14.69 -0.78 21.41
CA LEU A 647 -16.02 -1.37 21.51
C LEU A 647 -15.96 -2.91 21.48
N ARG A 648 -15.23 -3.48 20.53
CA ARG A 648 -15.02 -4.93 20.45
C ARG A 648 -14.28 -5.47 21.67
N ARG A 649 -13.29 -4.73 22.18
CA ARG A 649 -12.60 -5.09 23.43
C ARG A 649 -13.53 -4.99 24.64
N TYR A 650 -14.34 -3.94 24.73
CA TYR A 650 -15.33 -3.78 25.80
C TYR A 650 -16.34 -4.94 25.77
N ALA A 651 -16.92 -5.25 24.62
CA ALA A 651 -17.82 -6.39 24.47
C ALA A 651 -17.13 -7.70 24.91
N LYS A 652 -15.88 -7.93 24.51
CA LYS A 652 -15.10 -9.12 24.91
C LYS A 652 -14.86 -9.20 26.41
N TYR A 653 -14.32 -8.15 27.01
CA TYR A 653 -13.78 -8.20 28.37
C TYR A 653 -14.81 -7.82 29.44
N ALA A 654 -15.75 -6.94 29.14
CA ALA A 654 -16.78 -6.49 30.08
C ALA A 654 -18.07 -7.30 29.99
N LYS A 655 -18.40 -7.85 28.82
CA LYS A 655 -19.65 -8.61 28.60
C LYS A 655 -19.46 -10.09 28.29
N GLY A 656 -18.24 -10.52 27.98
CA GLY A 656 -18.01 -11.88 27.51
C GLY A 656 -18.66 -12.13 26.14
N TRP A 657 -18.77 -11.09 25.30
CA TRP A 657 -19.43 -11.15 23.99
C TRP A 657 -18.45 -10.93 22.83
N LYS A 658 -18.84 -11.32 21.62
CA LYS A 658 -18.18 -10.97 20.37
C LYS A 658 -19.09 -10.02 19.60
N PHE A 659 -18.59 -8.83 19.27
CA PHE A 659 -19.26 -7.81 18.48
C PHE A 659 -18.62 -7.70 17.08
N ASP A 660 -19.45 -7.57 16.05
CA ASP A 660 -19.08 -7.18 14.69
C ASP A 660 -20.32 -6.59 13.99
N SER A 661 -20.18 -6.04 12.79
CA SER A 661 -21.27 -5.35 12.10
C SER A 661 -22.46 -6.26 11.75
N SER A 662 -22.32 -7.58 11.82
CA SER A 662 -23.42 -8.54 11.59
C SER A 662 -24.23 -8.88 12.85
N GLY A 663 -23.85 -8.37 14.04
CA GLY A 663 -24.58 -8.59 15.29
C GLY A 663 -23.69 -8.80 16.51
N VAL A 664 -24.21 -9.48 17.53
CA VAL A 664 -23.51 -9.81 18.78
C VAL A 664 -23.70 -11.29 19.13
N ARG A 665 -22.67 -11.93 19.70
CA ARG A 665 -22.72 -13.32 20.18
C ARG A 665 -22.15 -13.49 21.57
N SER A 666 -22.71 -14.41 22.35
CA SER A 666 -22.10 -14.87 23.60
C SER A 666 -20.82 -15.65 23.29
N ARG A 667 -19.73 -15.36 24.01
CA ARG A 667 -18.50 -16.18 23.88
C ARG A 667 -18.60 -17.50 24.64
N GLU A 668 -19.53 -17.59 25.59
CA GLU A 668 -19.78 -18.77 26.40
C GLU A 668 -20.61 -19.79 25.63
N SER A 669 -21.84 -19.41 25.21
CA SER A 669 -22.75 -20.30 24.49
C SER A 669 -22.52 -20.30 22.96
N GLY A 670 -21.95 -19.23 22.41
CA GLY A 670 -21.85 -19.04 20.95
C GLY A 670 -23.13 -18.56 20.29
N GLU A 671 -24.22 -18.42 21.06
CA GLU A 671 -25.53 -17.99 20.58
C GLU A 671 -25.56 -16.49 20.28
N VAL A 672 -26.48 -16.10 19.40
CA VAL A 672 -26.73 -14.70 19.06
C VAL A 672 -27.35 -14.00 20.26
N VAL A 673 -26.84 -12.80 20.56
CA VAL A 673 -27.40 -11.90 21.56
C VAL A 673 -28.19 -10.83 20.81
N GLU A 674 -29.51 -10.94 20.82
CA GLU A 674 -30.43 -10.08 20.07
C GLU A 674 -30.64 -8.73 20.78
N LEU A 675 -29.62 -7.86 20.76
CA LEU A 675 -29.69 -6.53 21.40
C LEU A 675 -30.77 -5.62 20.78
N GLU A 676 -31.11 -5.87 19.51
CA GLU A 676 -32.10 -5.11 18.75
C GLU A 676 -33.45 -5.82 18.68
N GLY A 677 -33.60 -7.01 19.28
CA GLY A 677 -34.77 -7.88 19.15
C GLY A 677 -34.73 -8.77 17.88
N SER A 678 -35.57 -9.81 17.86
CA SER A 678 -35.58 -10.82 16.78
C SER A 678 -35.95 -10.26 15.40
N GLU A 679 -36.86 -9.28 15.39
CA GLU A 679 -37.32 -8.58 14.18
C GLU A 679 -36.65 -7.20 14.00
N GLY A 680 -35.75 -6.81 14.90
CA GLY A 680 -35.20 -5.46 14.98
C GLY A 680 -36.08 -4.49 15.76
N VAL A 681 -35.77 -3.21 15.63
CA VAL A 681 -36.45 -2.13 16.36
C VAL A 681 -37.42 -1.37 15.45
N ASP A 682 -38.45 -0.78 16.06
CA ASP A 682 -39.27 0.23 15.39
C ASP A 682 -38.51 1.55 15.28
N GLY A 683 -38.70 2.28 14.17
CA GLY A 683 -38.12 3.60 13.94
C GLY A 683 -36.93 3.59 12.97
N PRO A 684 -36.10 4.63 12.97
CA PRO A 684 -34.99 4.74 12.03
C PRO A 684 -33.73 4.01 12.55
N PRO A 685 -32.72 3.73 11.70
CA PRO A 685 -31.50 3.02 12.10
C PRO A 685 -30.73 3.63 13.28
N GLU A 686 -30.88 4.93 13.54
CA GLU A 686 -30.32 5.62 14.71
C GLU A 686 -30.89 5.09 16.03
N GLU A 687 -32.17 4.73 16.06
CA GLU A 687 -32.79 4.13 17.24
C GLU A 687 -32.28 2.70 17.46
N ALA A 688 -32.05 1.96 16.37
CA ALA A 688 -31.44 0.63 16.43
C ALA A 688 -30.05 0.70 17.06
N GLU A 689 -29.24 1.67 16.63
CA GLU A 689 -27.93 1.93 17.22
C GLU A 689 -28.02 2.26 18.72
N ARG A 690 -29.00 3.08 19.14
CA ARG A 690 -29.23 3.39 20.57
C ARG A 690 -29.54 2.13 21.38
N ARG A 691 -30.36 1.22 20.86
CA ARG A 691 -30.65 -0.07 21.50
C ARG A 691 -29.41 -0.94 21.64
N VAL A 692 -28.50 -0.93 20.67
CA VAL A 692 -27.22 -1.65 20.80
C VAL A 692 -26.38 -1.08 21.95
N PHE A 693 -26.30 0.24 22.10
CA PHE A 693 -25.61 0.85 23.27
C PHE A 693 -26.26 0.45 24.59
N GLU A 694 -27.60 0.55 24.67
CA GLU A 694 -28.37 0.16 25.86
C GLU A 694 -28.13 -1.31 26.23
N GLY A 695 -28.21 -2.22 25.25
CA GLY A 695 -27.95 -3.64 25.44
C GLY A 695 -26.51 -3.96 25.85
N LEU A 696 -25.55 -3.14 25.40
CA LEU A 696 -24.16 -3.17 25.86
C LEU A 696 -23.97 -2.50 27.24
N GLY A 697 -25.00 -1.92 27.85
CA GLY A 697 -24.89 -1.17 29.11
C GLY A 697 -23.90 0.01 28.99
N LEU A 698 -23.86 0.63 27.81
CA LEU A 698 -23.07 1.81 27.51
C LEU A 698 -23.98 3.03 27.42
N GLU A 699 -23.47 4.17 27.86
CA GLU A 699 -24.09 5.45 27.53
C GLU A 699 -24.00 5.68 26.01
N TYR A 700 -25.08 6.16 25.41
CA TYR A 700 -25.10 6.43 23.98
C TYR A 700 -24.13 7.57 23.62
N VAL A 701 -23.08 7.24 22.88
CA VAL A 701 -22.15 8.22 22.33
C VAL A 701 -22.61 8.55 20.91
N PRO A 702 -23.05 9.80 20.61
CA PRO A 702 -23.47 10.17 19.26
C PRO A 702 -22.28 10.12 18.28
N PRO A 703 -22.52 9.91 16.98
CA PRO A 703 -21.47 9.68 15.98
C PRO A 703 -20.40 10.78 15.91
N GLU A 704 -20.79 12.05 16.07
CA GLU A 704 -19.91 13.23 16.08
C GLU A 704 -18.96 13.26 17.28
N MET A 705 -19.23 12.41 18.28
CA MET A 705 -18.41 12.22 19.47
C MET A 705 -17.64 10.88 19.46
N ARG A 706 -17.43 10.28 18.28
CA ARG A 706 -16.65 9.04 18.08
C ARG A 706 -15.36 9.29 17.28
N CYS A 707 -14.84 10.50 17.29
CA CYS A 707 -13.76 10.97 16.43
C CYS A 707 -12.37 10.61 16.99
N THR A 708 -12.05 9.32 16.99
CA THR A 708 -10.87 8.76 17.66
C THR A 708 -9.66 8.51 16.75
N ASN A 709 -9.68 9.05 15.53
CA ASN A 709 -8.75 8.68 14.45
C ASN A 709 -7.72 9.75 14.13
#